data_AF-W6UV80-F1
#
_entry.id   AF-W6UV80-F1
#
_cell.length_a   1.000
_cell.length_b   1.000
_cell.length_c   1.000
_cell.angle_alpha   90.00
_cell.angle_beta   90.00
_cell.angle_gamma   90.00
#
_symmetry.space_group_name_H-M   'P 1'
#
loop_
_entity.id
_entity.type
_entity.pdbx_description
1 polymer ?
#
loop_
_entity_poly.entity_id
_entity_poly.type
_entity_poly.pdbx_seq_one_letter_code
_entity_poly.pdbx_strand_id
1 'polypeptide(L)'
;MNSLFNAKALIANATPSWLNGIAQEDRELYLEHEASLVARESELKKQLGHFSSLKDYARSIVNQNIKLEFDQDRDADEIVCNARYTFQVGGRKIEQEDTRTLTEQFIYGLYEEGQRAELVFKGDGLPAELNQQWFEEMMSADARAAYGAQFRSQYQRQEVMQALKNVMSQRLLLSALAASHQKHINEESSARIVSALFGDQAFTIDGVRLIDNTRALQQLILVARRDGQDGFLLYAPGSPGGQDWYECQNLQHVGIRVGEWTIDDKGRDYLTWQSHSVDREAIATYLKQVERLPSTWKGVSLVASPYKGAEVLTATIENIRAWRVAEEESRTPYAYRAASDAQRQDFARARCELKALHVIATREGGFIPYGKFCFDLIKQRIEQVLAERGERATVNPDRIFVSVSPQLGMTLTELISTETHFYADEKQTPWSYPRFTLEHDHPPISELDIRDIAGWSRTLRPGEKYIEMLRSKHLDRNHPEGAFKRAVHLELQRRQMKVGVMQERFNGRLTAEQYRQLMTVIEDLEKIDTRTMNPMGEHPGDVRFSAMFKLYLKGKLVVGVFVFRLVMADRIEEFLYTPDAPDGRLIRPHSEFVSAVKKLKFGNYFYNRVRFKDQRVVHTYITDMEEAGNFNDAPVLALNSRVRDLGSSYDDLIYRTIFDVDEKTKSLDEIIFKLVFDAVQAAATVVSVVIPPVGIALSVVLFTKSVLEGAEAYNDGDRATAAMHFLDALIELGSLGKAAYNKTQPTKLVKDFIGLAGDMYSVQKFYSQATGHQSLPSRALEAIQAILDDPQALDSKTRLL
;
A
#
# COMPACT_ATOMS: atom_id res chain seq x y z
N MET A 1 17.16 -20.47 -10.36
CA MET A 1 18.31 -19.90 -9.61
C MET A 1 19.38 -19.25 -10.49
N ASN A 2 19.84 -19.85 -11.61
CA ASN A 2 20.91 -19.27 -12.44
C ASN A 2 20.58 -17.95 -13.19
N SER A 3 19.32 -17.67 -13.52
CA SER A 3 18.91 -16.41 -14.18
C SER A 3 18.89 -15.20 -13.23
N LEU A 4 18.47 -15.41 -11.97
CA LEU A 4 18.48 -14.41 -10.89
C LEU A 4 19.90 -13.97 -10.51
N PHE A 5 20.86 -14.91 -10.54
CA PHE A 5 22.28 -14.60 -10.31
C PHE A 5 22.88 -13.71 -11.42
N ASN A 6 22.48 -13.91 -12.69
CA ASN A 6 22.95 -13.09 -13.82
C ASN A 6 22.35 -11.66 -13.80
N ALA A 7 21.10 -11.49 -13.35
CA ALA A 7 20.49 -10.17 -13.18
C ALA A 7 21.17 -9.36 -12.05
N LYS A 8 21.52 -10.03 -10.94
CA LYS A 8 22.25 -9.44 -9.80
C LYS A 8 23.64 -8.91 -10.22
N ALA A 9 24.37 -9.67 -11.05
CA ALA A 9 25.68 -9.26 -11.56
C ALA A 9 25.62 -8.12 -12.60
N LEU A 10 24.50 -7.95 -13.31
CA LEU A 10 24.32 -6.93 -14.35
C LEU A 10 23.94 -5.55 -13.79
N ILE A 11 23.23 -5.49 -12.66
CA ILE A 11 22.80 -4.24 -12.01
C ILE A 11 23.92 -3.65 -11.13
N ALA A 12 24.69 -4.51 -10.45
CA ALA A 12 25.84 -4.09 -9.64
C ALA A 12 26.99 -3.46 -10.46
N ASN A 13 27.01 -3.64 -11.78
CA ASN A 13 28.07 -3.18 -12.69
C ASN A 13 27.66 -1.98 -13.57
N ALA A 14 26.53 -1.31 -13.30
CA ALA A 14 26.06 -0.20 -14.12
C ALA A 14 26.79 1.12 -13.77
N THR A 15 27.88 1.43 -14.46
CA THR A 15 28.54 2.74 -14.36
C THR A 15 27.63 3.85 -14.92
N PRO A 16 27.40 4.96 -14.20
CA PRO A 16 26.65 6.10 -14.74
C PRO A 16 27.17 6.57 -16.09
N SER A 17 26.27 6.79 -17.06
CA SER A 17 26.66 7.13 -18.44
C SER A 17 27.47 8.42 -18.55
N TRP A 18 27.27 9.37 -17.64
CA TRP A 18 28.01 10.64 -17.60
C TRP A 18 29.50 10.47 -17.25
N LEU A 19 29.88 9.42 -16.52
CA LEU A 19 31.29 9.13 -16.17
C LEU A 19 32.15 8.76 -17.39
N ASN A 20 31.53 8.33 -18.48
CA ASN A 20 32.24 8.03 -19.72
C ASN A 20 32.64 9.31 -20.50
N GLY A 21 32.06 10.47 -20.15
CA GLY A 21 32.26 11.74 -20.84
C GLY A 21 33.23 12.71 -20.15
N ILE A 22 33.83 12.33 -19.02
CA ILE A 22 34.75 13.18 -18.24
C ILE A 22 36.22 12.75 -18.42
N ALA A 23 37.15 13.61 -18.04
CA ALA A 23 38.59 13.32 -18.13
C ALA A 23 38.96 12.09 -17.28
N GLN A 24 40.01 11.38 -17.68
CA GLN A 24 40.44 10.17 -16.98
C GLN A 24 40.81 10.44 -15.52
N GLU A 25 41.51 11.55 -15.25
CA GLU A 25 41.92 11.98 -13.90
C GLU A 25 40.69 12.24 -13.00
N ASP A 26 39.69 12.95 -13.52
CA ASP A 26 38.43 13.22 -12.82
C ASP A 26 37.64 11.96 -12.52
N ARG A 27 37.67 11.00 -13.46
CA ARG A 27 37.04 9.68 -13.30
C ARG A 27 37.74 8.88 -12.22
N GLU A 28 39.07 8.87 -12.20
CA GLU A 28 39.86 8.19 -11.16
C GLU A 28 39.59 8.80 -9.77
N LEU A 29 39.55 10.13 -9.68
CA LEU A 29 39.19 10.84 -8.45
C LEU A 29 37.77 10.49 -7.97
N TYR A 30 36.79 10.47 -8.88
CA TYR A 30 35.42 10.06 -8.53
C TYR A 30 35.38 8.63 -7.97
N LEU A 31 36.05 7.69 -8.64
CA LEU A 31 36.11 6.29 -8.21
C LEU A 31 36.83 6.12 -6.86
N GLU A 32 37.85 6.92 -6.58
CA GLU A 32 38.52 6.95 -5.27
C GLU A 32 37.56 7.44 -4.17
N HIS A 33 36.81 8.51 -4.43
CA HIS A 33 35.82 9.02 -3.49
C HIS A 33 34.66 8.04 -3.27
N GLU A 34 34.26 7.30 -4.30
CA GLU A 34 33.26 6.24 -4.23
C GLU A 34 33.76 5.05 -3.39
N ALA A 35 34.98 4.57 -3.64
CA ALA A 35 35.60 3.52 -2.84
C ALA A 35 35.77 3.92 -1.37
N SER A 36 36.14 5.18 -1.12
CA SER A 36 36.25 5.75 0.23
C SER A 36 34.88 5.85 0.93
N LEU A 37 33.80 6.15 0.20
CA LEU A 37 32.44 6.13 0.75
C LEU A 37 32.06 4.71 1.19
N VAL A 38 32.26 3.71 0.33
CA VAL A 38 31.99 2.30 0.64
C VAL A 38 32.78 1.84 1.87
N ALA A 39 34.06 2.23 1.97
CA ALA A 39 34.89 1.89 3.13
C ALA A 39 34.35 2.50 4.44
N ARG A 40 33.90 3.77 4.41
CA ARG A 40 33.32 4.45 5.57
C ARG A 40 31.95 3.89 5.96
N GLU A 41 31.12 3.52 5.00
CA GLU A 41 29.84 2.86 5.22
C GLU A 41 30.04 1.46 5.84
N SER A 42 31.05 0.72 5.38
CA SER A 42 31.48 -0.54 5.99
C SER A 42 31.95 -0.36 7.44
N GLU A 43 32.72 0.69 7.73
CA GLU A 43 33.12 0.99 9.11
C GLU A 43 31.94 1.39 9.99
N LEU A 44 31.00 2.20 9.49
CA LEU A 44 29.75 2.51 10.21
C LEU A 44 28.97 1.22 10.53
N LYS A 45 28.81 0.32 9.55
CA LYS A 45 28.16 -0.97 9.74
C LYS A 45 28.88 -1.82 10.79
N LYS A 46 30.21 -1.84 10.77
CA LYS A 46 31.03 -2.53 11.77
C LYS A 46 30.83 -1.96 13.19
N GLN A 47 30.75 -0.64 13.33
CA GLN A 47 30.50 0.01 14.62
C GLN A 47 29.10 -0.29 15.17
N LEU A 48 28.11 -0.39 14.28
CA LEU A 48 26.74 -0.82 14.61
C LEU A 48 26.66 -2.33 14.90
N GLY A 49 27.56 -3.15 14.33
CA GLY A 49 27.57 -4.59 14.51
C GLY A 49 26.26 -5.22 14.07
N HIS A 50 25.68 -6.07 14.91
CA HIS A 50 24.37 -6.69 14.64
C HIS A 50 23.18 -5.72 14.79
N PHE A 51 23.40 -4.47 15.22
CA PHE A 51 22.34 -3.48 15.39
C PHE A 51 22.17 -2.57 14.17
N SER A 52 22.78 -2.91 13.03
CA SER A 52 22.59 -2.20 11.76
C SER A 52 21.15 -2.30 11.26
N SER A 53 20.48 -3.43 11.52
CA SER A 53 19.08 -3.66 11.16
C SER A 53 18.43 -4.64 12.13
N LEU A 54 17.10 -4.65 12.15
CA LEU A 54 16.33 -5.66 12.90
C LEU A 54 16.65 -7.09 12.41
N LYS A 55 16.88 -7.25 11.10
CA LYS A 55 17.22 -8.54 10.50
C LYS A 55 18.60 -9.03 10.95
N ASP A 56 19.61 -8.16 10.92
CA ASP A 56 20.96 -8.50 11.40
C ASP A 56 20.94 -8.86 12.90
N TYR A 57 20.15 -8.14 13.69
CA TYR A 57 20.01 -8.39 15.12
C TYR A 57 19.37 -9.75 15.38
N ALA A 58 18.22 -10.02 14.76
CA ALA A 58 17.53 -11.30 14.83
C ALA A 58 18.43 -12.45 14.37
N ARG A 59 19.11 -12.30 13.23
CA ARG A 59 20.02 -13.30 12.67
C ARG A 59 21.14 -13.63 13.65
N SER A 60 21.73 -12.62 14.30
CA SER A 60 22.79 -12.82 15.27
C SER A 60 22.34 -13.66 16.48
N ILE A 61 21.13 -13.42 16.98
CA ILE A 61 20.56 -14.17 18.09
C ILE A 61 20.32 -15.63 17.67
N VAL A 62 19.68 -15.84 16.52
CA VAL A 62 19.35 -17.19 16.05
C VAL A 62 20.63 -17.99 15.77
N ASN A 63 21.61 -17.40 15.07
CA ASN A 63 22.90 -18.07 14.81
C ASN A 63 23.62 -18.43 16.11
N GLN A 64 23.57 -17.54 17.12
CA GLN A 64 24.16 -17.83 18.42
C GLN A 64 23.47 -18.99 19.12
N ASN A 65 22.13 -19.07 19.09
CA ASN A 65 21.39 -20.19 19.69
C ASN A 65 21.69 -21.51 18.96
N ILE A 66 21.72 -21.50 17.62
CA ILE A 66 22.10 -22.68 16.83
C ILE A 66 23.51 -23.15 17.20
N LYS A 67 24.46 -22.22 17.34
CA LYS A 67 25.84 -22.55 17.72
C LYS A 67 25.93 -23.09 19.14
N LEU A 68 25.19 -22.52 20.09
CA LEU A 68 25.21 -22.95 21.49
C LEU A 68 24.57 -24.33 21.69
N GLU A 69 23.47 -24.61 21.00
CA GLU A 69 22.69 -25.82 21.24
C GLU A 69 23.09 -27.00 20.34
N PHE A 70 23.52 -26.74 19.11
CA PHE A 70 23.85 -27.78 18.13
C PHE A 70 25.34 -27.83 17.75
N ASP A 71 26.17 -26.92 18.28
CA ASP A 71 27.59 -26.73 17.93
C ASP A 71 27.85 -26.49 16.43
N GLN A 72 26.83 -26.06 15.69
CA GLN A 72 26.92 -25.75 14.25
C GLN A 72 27.09 -24.25 14.02
N ASP A 73 28.05 -23.86 13.18
CA ASP A 73 28.18 -22.49 12.69
C ASP A 73 27.41 -22.39 11.37
N ARG A 74 26.14 -21.99 11.46
CA ARG A 74 25.21 -21.97 10.34
C ARG A 74 24.45 -20.66 10.29
N ASP A 75 24.24 -20.15 9.08
CA ASP A 75 23.43 -18.95 8.88
C ASP A 75 21.93 -19.30 8.92
N ALA A 76 21.19 -18.66 9.83
CA ALA A 76 19.74 -18.77 9.93
C ALA A 76 19.01 -18.32 8.66
N ASP A 77 19.62 -17.48 7.82
CA ASP A 77 19.04 -17.11 6.53
C ASP A 77 19.09 -18.24 5.48
N GLU A 78 19.90 -19.28 5.68
CA GLU A 78 19.94 -20.47 4.83
C GLU A 78 18.92 -21.55 5.24
N ILE A 79 18.28 -21.38 6.39
CA ILE A 79 17.28 -22.31 6.92
C ILE A 79 15.90 -21.83 6.50
N VAL A 80 15.20 -22.63 5.70
CA VAL A 80 13.84 -22.35 5.26
C VAL A 80 12.84 -22.81 6.32
N CYS A 81 11.96 -21.91 6.75
CA CYS A 81 10.84 -22.18 7.62
C CYS A 81 9.53 -22.13 6.84
N ASN A 82 8.79 -23.23 6.82
CA ASN A 82 7.43 -23.28 6.33
C ASN A 82 6.46 -23.23 7.51
N ALA A 83 5.70 -22.15 7.62
CA ALA A 83 4.65 -21.98 8.64
C ALA A 83 3.28 -22.24 8.02
N ARG A 84 2.53 -23.20 8.56
CA ARG A 84 1.17 -23.54 8.11
C ARG A 84 0.16 -23.28 9.22
N TYR A 85 -0.89 -22.53 8.90
CA TYR A 85 -1.96 -22.21 9.83
C TYR A 85 -3.31 -22.45 9.20
N THR A 86 -4.26 -22.97 9.97
CA THR A 86 -5.59 -23.32 9.47
C THR A 86 -6.69 -22.81 10.37
N PHE A 87 -7.74 -22.25 9.77
CA PHE A 87 -8.91 -21.75 10.48
C PHE A 87 -10.18 -22.00 9.65
N GLN A 88 -11.36 -21.81 10.26
CA GLN A 88 -12.65 -22.12 9.65
C GLN A 88 -13.44 -20.84 9.36
N VAL A 89 -14.05 -20.77 8.16
CA VAL A 89 -14.94 -19.66 7.77
C VAL A 89 -16.09 -20.22 6.95
N GLY A 90 -17.33 -19.91 7.36
CA GLY A 90 -18.53 -20.32 6.63
C GLY A 90 -18.63 -21.83 6.39
N GLY A 91 -18.15 -22.65 7.34
CA GLY A 91 -18.13 -24.11 7.24
C GLY A 91 -17.05 -24.68 6.30
N ARG A 92 -16.12 -23.86 5.80
CA ARG A 92 -14.98 -24.28 4.99
C ARG A 92 -13.66 -24.01 5.70
N LYS A 93 -12.67 -24.86 5.45
CA LYS A 93 -11.35 -24.73 6.04
C LYS A 93 -10.49 -23.84 5.15
N ILE A 94 -9.85 -22.84 5.74
CA ILE A 94 -8.83 -22.00 5.09
C ILE A 94 -7.48 -22.41 5.64
N GLU A 95 -6.51 -22.59 4.76
CA GLU A 95 -5.12 -22.86 5.09
C GLU A 95 -4.23 -21.74 4.54
N GLN A 96 -3.42 -21.15 5.40
CA GLN A 96 -2.35 -20.22 5.05
C GLN A 96 -1.01 -20.91 5.24
N GLU A 97 -0.17 -20.90 4.21
CA GLU A 97 1.19 -21.42 4.22
C GLU A 97 2.15 -20.29 3.83
N ASP A 98 3.06 -19.93 4.72
CA ASP A 98 4.10 -18.93 4.47
C ASP A 98 5.48 -19.58 4.56
N THR A 99 6.34 -19.27 3.59
CA THR A 99 7.76 -19.66 3.53
C THR A 99 8.59 -18.44 3.92
N ARG A 100 9.49 -18.59 4.89
CA ARG A 100 10.38 -17.53 5.38
C ARG A 100 11.77 -18.11 5.66
N THR A 101 12.79 -17.27 5.79
CA THR A 101 14.00 -17.72 6.47
C THR A 101 13.73 -17.91 7.97
N LEU A 102 14.58 -18.66 8.67
CA LEU A 102 14.46 -18.83 10.12
C LEU A 102 14.59 -17.48 10.85
N THR A 103 15.48 -16.59 10.39
CA THR A 103 15.58 -15.21 10.88
C THR A 103 14.25 -14.47 10.76
N GLU A 104 13.60 -14.56 9.59
CA GLU A 104 12.35 -13.87 9.33
C GLU A 104 11.19 -14.47 10.14
N GLN A 105 11.17 -15.78 10.34
CA GLN A 105 10.22 -16.42 11.24
C GLN A 105 10.44 -15.99 12.70
N PHE A 106 11.69 -15.83 13.14
CA PHE A 106 12.02 -15.30 14.47
C PHE A 106 11.51 -13.86 14.67
N ILE A 107 11.63 -13.01 13.66
CA ILE A 107 11.08 -11.64 13.70
C ILE A 107 9.56 -11.64 13.66
N TYR A 108 8.96 -12.54 12.87
CA TYR A 108 7.51 -12.66 12.75
C TYR A 108 6.88 -13.15 14.07
N GLY A 109 7.56 -14.05 14.77
CA GLY A 109 7.17 -14.59 16.06
C GLY A 109 6.19 -15.76 15.97
N LEU A 110 5.54 -16.04 17.10
CA LEU A 110 4.57 -17.13 17.25
C LEU A 110 3.12 -16.60 17.24
N TYR A 111 2.17 -17.49 17.04
CA TYR A 111 0.76 -17.25 17.38
C TYR A 111 0.50 -17.64 18.82
N GLU A 112 -0.70 -17.41 19.36
CA GLU A 112 -1.02 -17.70 20.76
C GLU A 112 -0.93 -19.21 21.07
N GLU A 113 -0.73 -19.56 22.34
CA GLU A 113 -0.71 -20.96 22.78
C GLU A 113 -2.05 -21.64 22.46
N GLY A 114 -2.01 -22.87 21.95
CA GLY A 114 -3.20 -23.59 21.46
C GLY A 114 -3.70 -23.15 20.07
N GLN A 115 -3.12 -22.11 19.48
CA GLN A 115 -3.41 -21.62 18.11
C GLN A 115 -2.12 -21.48 17.28
N ARG A 116 -1.08 -22.25 17.60
CA ARG A 116 0.22 -22.21 16.90
C ARG A 116 0.05 -22.60 15.42
N ALA A 117 0.84 -21.95 14.56
CA ALA A 117 1.11 -22.50 13.24
C ALA A 117 1.97 -23.77 13.39
N GLU A 118 1.78 -24.72 12.47
CA GLU A 118 2.72 -25.83 12.29
C GLU A 118 3.98 -25.30 11.60
N LEU A 119 5.13 -25.44 12.23
CA LEU A 119 6.42 -25.00 11.70
C LEU A 119 7.24 -26.20 11.23
N VAL A 120 7.74 -26.13 9.99
CA VAL A 120 8.65 -27.13 9.42
C VAL A 120 9.90 -26.43 8.89
N PHE A 121 11.05 -26.82 9.42
CA PHE A 121 12.36 -26.31 9.01
C PHE A 121 13.00 -27.22 7.95
N LYS A 122 13.63 -26.62 6.95
CA LYS A 122 14.28 -27.29 5.82
C LYS A 122 15.62 -26.66 5.51
N GLY A 123 16.60 -27.51 5.21
CA GLY A 123 17.98 -27.13 4.93
C GLY A 123 18.87 -28.36 4.96
N ASP A 124 20.01 -28.28 4.28
CA ASP A 124 20.93 -29.42 4.16
C ASP A 124 21.59 -29.75 5.49
N GLY A 125 21.48 -30.98 5.99
CA GLY A 125 22.17 -31.42 7.22
C GLY A 125 21.67 -30.77 8.52
N LEU A 126 20.39 -30.38 8.60
CA LEU A 126 19.80 -29.87 9.84
C LEU A 126 19.72 -30.96 10.92
N PRO A 127 20.05 -30.66 12.19
CA PRO A 127 19.76 -31.54 13.33
C PRO A 127 18.26 -31.84 13.44
N ALA A 128 17.89 -33.04 13.91
CA ALA A 128 16.47 -33.41 14.08
C ALA A 128 15.81 -32.63 15.23
N GLU A 129 16.62 -32.17 16.18
CA GLU A 129 16.25 -31.35 17.32
C GLU A 129 15.91 -29.91 16.93
N LEU A 130 16.38 -29.42 15.78
CA LEU A 130 16.00 -28.11 15.23
C LEU A 130 14.58 -28.19 14.64
N ASN A 131 13.60 -28.22 15.52
CA ASN A 131 12.18 -28.43 15.24
C ASN A 131 11.31 -27.35 15.92
N GLN A 132 9.99 -27.46 15.78
CA GLN A 132 9.05 -26.46 16.32
C GLN A 132 9.21 -26.27 17.84
N GLN A 133 9.40 -27.34 18.60
CA GLN A 133 9.56 -27.24 20.05
C GLN A 133 10.79 -26.40 20.41
N TRP A 134 11.92 -26.68 19.77
CA TRP A 134 13.13 -25.88 19.93
C TRP A 134 12.89 -24.40 19.61
N PHE A 135 12.23 -24.12 18.49
CA PHE A 135 11.94 -22.73 18.10
C PHE A 135 11.05 -22.04 19.13
N GLU A 136 10.05 -22.71 19.68
CA GLU A 136 9.20 -22.17 20.74
C GLU A 136 9.95 -21.92 22.06
N GLU A 137 10.90 -22.79 22.42
CA GLU A 137 11.77 -22.61 23.59
C GLU A 137 12.75 -21.44 23.40
N MET A 138 13.30 -21.29 22.18
CA MET A 138 14.20 -20.18 21.82
C MET A 138 13.47 -18.82 21.84
N MET A 139 12.16 -18.78 21.57
CA MET A 139 11.32 -17.58 21.56
C MET A 139 11.05 -17.01 22.97
N SER A 140 12.11 -16.79 23.75
CA SER A 140 12.10 -16.23 25.10
C SER A 140 11.73 -14.74 25.16
N ALA A 141 11.90 -14.00 24.06
CA ALA A 141 11.52 -12.60 23.93
C ALA A 141 11.21 -12.25 22.46
N ASP A 142 10.28 -11.31 22.27
CA ASP A 142 9.98 -10.77 20.94
C ASP A 142 11.15 -9.92 20.41
N ALA A 143 11.72 -10.34 19.28
CA ALA A 143 12.91 -9.71 18.67
C ALA A 143 12.68 -8.23 18.35
N ARG A 144 11.47 -7.87 17.91
CA ARG A 144 11.09 -6.51 17.54
C ARG A 144 10.99 -5.62 18.77
N ALA A 145 10.46 -6.16 19.86
CA ALA A 145 10.36 -5.48 21.13
C ALA A 145 11.75 -5.23 21.77
N ALA A 146 12.64 -6.22 21.70
CA ALA A 146 13.99 -6.16 22.26
C ALA A 146 14.93 -5.21 21.48
N TYR A 147 14.85 -5.23 20.15
CA TYR A 147 15.75 -4.49 19.25
C TYR A 147 15.76 -2.98 19.53
N GLY A 148 14.59 -2.34 19.65
CA GLY A 148 14.50 -0.89 19.69
C GLY A 148 15.22 -0.21 20.86
N ALA A 149 15.34 -0.88 22.00
CA ALA A 149 16.11 -0.35 23.13
C ALA A 149 17.62 -0.38 22.87
N GLN A 150 18.10 -1.46 22.28
CA GLN A 150 19.51 -1.63 21.95
C GLN A 150 19.91 -0.76 20.76
N PHE A 151 19.05 -0.65 19.75
CA PHE A 151 19.26 0.25 18.61
C PHE A 151 19.51 1.69 19.07
N ARG A 152 18.68 2.20 20.00
CA ARG A 152 18.86 3.55 20.56
C ARG A 152 20.17 3.74 21.31
N SER A 153 20.60 2.74 22.08
CA SER A 153 21.86 2.84 22.85
C SER A 153 23.08 2.85 21.92
N GLN A 154 23.06 2.12 20.80
CA GLN A 154 24.14 2.16 19.81
C GLN A 154 24.31 3.56 19.20
N TYR A 155 23.20 4.20 18.84
CA TYR A 155 23.22 5.58 18.32
C TYR A 155 23.53 6.66 19.37
N GLN A 156 23.81 6.29 20.63
CA GLN A 156 24.36 7.20 21.64
C GLN A 156 25.89 7.11 21.76
N ARG A 157 26.52 6.10 21.14
CA ARG A 157 27.97 5.89 21.21
C ARG A 157 28.71 6.91 20.34
N GLN A 158 29.81 7.45 20.89
CA GLN A 158 30.62 8.45 20.19
C GLN A 158 31.24 7.90 18.90
N GLU A 159 31.64 6.63 18.88
CA GLU A 159 32.26 6.02 17.69
C GLU A 159 31.27 5.90 16.53
N VAL A 160 30.00 5.55 16.83
CA VAL A 160 28.92 5.48 15.84
C VAL A 160 28.61 6.87 15.28
N MET A 161 28.52 7.88 16.14
CA MET A 161 28.28 9.27 15.72
C MET A 161 29.42 9.81 14.85
N GLN A 162 30.66 9.47 15.18
CA GLN A 162 31.82 9.84 14.38
C GLN A 162 31.85 9.11 13.03
N ALA A 163 31.54 7.81 13.00
CA ALA A 163 31.43 7.05 11.76
C ALA A 163 30.33 7.62 10.85
N LEU A 164 29.17 7.96 11.43
CA LEU A 164 28.07 8.60 10.69
C LEU A 164 28.47 9.97 10.12
N LYS A 165 29.22 10.77 10.88
CA LYS A 165 29.82 12.02 10.40
C LYS A 165 30.76 11.80 9.23
N ASN A 166 31.62 10.78 9.29
CA ASN A 166 32.56 10.44 8.24
C ASN A 166 31.84 10.02 6.94
N VAL A 167 30.78 9.21 7.05
CA VAL A 167 29.94 8.80 5.91
C VAL A 167 29.28 10.03 5.28
N MET A 168 28.61 10.87 6.09
CA MET A 168 27.91 12.05 5.57
C MET A 168 28.87 13.03 4.88
N SER A 169 30.04 13.28 5.49
CA SER A 169 31.07 14.13 4.89
C SER A 169 31.52 13.59 3.53
N GLN A 170 31.79 12.28 3.42
CA GLN A 170 32.23 11.67 2.16
C GLN A 170 31.12 11.70 1.10
N ARG A 171 29.88 11.49 1.50
CA ARG A 171 28.71 11.54 0.60
C ARG A 171 28.49 12.93 0.02
N LEU A 172 28.65 13.98 0.83
CA LEU A 172 28.57 15.35 0.34
C LEU A 172 29.71 15.69 -0.62
N LEU A 173 30.94 15.24 -0.34
CA LEU A 173 32.07 15.40 -1.27
C LEU A 173 31.81 14.69 -2.61
N LEU A 174 31.42 13.42 -2.59
CA LEU A 174 31.18 12.64 -3.80
C LEU A 174 30.02 13.21 -4.62
N SER A 175 28.92 13.61 -3.97
CA SER A 175 27.77 14.20 -4.67
C SER A 175 28.07 15.59 -5.24
N ALA A 176 28.87 16.41 -4.56
CA ALA A 176 29.32 17.71 -5.08
C ALA A 176 30.22 17.53 -6.31
N LEU A 177 31.15 16.56 -6.26
CA LEU A 177 31.99 16.20 -7.40
C LEU A 177 31.15 15.74 -8.60
N ALA A 178 30.20 14.83 -8.37
CA ALA A 178 29.27 14.36 -9.39
C ALA A 178 28.43 15.50 -9.99
N ALA A 179 27.92 16.40 -9.15
CA ALA A 179 27.11 17.54 -9.58
C ALA A 179 27.92 18.55 -10.40
N SER A 180 29.19 18.78 -10.03
CA SER A 180 30.11 19.65 -10.78
C SER A 180 30.36 19.12 -12.18
N HIS A 181 30.67 17.82 -12.31
CA HIS A 181 30.90 17.19 -13.63
C HIS A 181 29.66 17.12 -14.50
N GLN A 182 28.48 16.99 -13.89
CA GLN A 182 27.19 17.04 -14.60
C GLN A 182 26.72 18.47 -14.88
N LYS A 183 27.48 19.49 -14.46
CA LYS A 183 27.13 20.91 -14.58
C LYS A 183 25.82 21.29 -13.88
N HIS A 184 25.44 20.55 -12.85
CA HIS A 184 24.31 20.91 -11.97
C HIS A 184 24.70 22.05 -11.02
N ILE A 185 25.98 22.12 -10.67
CA ILE A 185 26.60 23.24 -9.94
C ILE A 185 27.89 23.66 -10.66
N ASN A 186 28.32 24.90 -10.43
CA ASN A 186 29.58 25.40 -10.95
C ASN A 186 30.78 25.06 -10.01
N GLU A 187 32.01 25.25 -10.50
CA GLU A 187 33.24 24.92 -9.75
C GLU A 187 33.38 25.72 -8.45
N GLU A 188 32.97 27.00 -8.44
CA GLU A 188 33.00 27.85 -7.25
C GLU A 188 32.03 27.32 -6.19
N SER A 189 30.82 26.94 -6.58
CA SER A 189 29.84 26.26 -5.73
C SER A 189 30.35 24.94 -5.16
N SER A 190 31.01 24.13 -5.98
CA SER A 190 31.66 22.90 -5.52
C SER A 190 32.74 23.20 -4.47
N ALA A 191 33.61 24.18 -4.73
CA ALA A 191 34.65 24.60 -3.80
C ALA A 191 34.09 25.13 -2.46
N ARG A 192 32.92 25.80 -2.48
CA ARG A 192 32.21 26.24 -1.26
C ARG A 192 31.74 25.07 -0.41
N ILE A 193 31.17 24.02 -1.03
CA ILE A 193 30.76 22.80 -0.32
C ILE A 193 31.98 22.15 0.34
N VAL A 194 33.06 21.99 -0.43
CA VAL A 194 34.32 21.42 0.05
C VAL A 194 34.87 22.24 1.24
N SER A 195 34.94 23.58 1.11
CA SER A 195 35.44 24.48 2.15
C SER A 195 34.61 24.41 3.44
N ALA A 196 33.27 24.35 3.32
CA ALA A 196 32.39 24.15 4.47
C ALA A 196 32.70 22.83 5.18
N LEU A 197 32.86 21.73 4.44
CA LEU A 197 33.16 20.40 5.00
C LEU A 197 34.54 20.31 5.65
N PHE A 198 35.53 21.06 5.16
CA PHE A 198 36.87 21.17 5.76
C PHE A 198 36.94 22.18 6.91
N GLY A 199 35.81 22.75 7.33
CA GLY A 199 35.69 23.51 8.56
C GLY A 199 36.01 25.00 8.43
N ASP A 200 35.85 25.57 7.25
CA ASP A 200 35.89 27.02 7.08
C ASP A 200 34.73 27.68 7.85
N GLN A 201 35.07 28.66 8.69
CA GLN A 201 34.11 29.40 9.50
C GLN A 201 33.31 30.45 8.70
N ALA A 202 33.58 30.66 7.41
CA ALA A 202 32.75 31.52 6.58
C ALA A 202 31.40 30.86 6.24
N PHE A 203 31.32 29.53 6.28
CA PHE A 203 30.15 28.77 5.83
C PHE A 203 29.33 28.19 6.99
N THR A 204 28.09 27.85 6.67
CA THR A 204 27.16 27.05 7.50
C THR A 204 26.56 25.90 6.69
N ILE A 205 26.13 24.87 7.41
CA ILE A 205 25.32 23.77 6.87
C ILE A 205 24.08 23.69 7.75
N ASP A 206 22.94 24.07 7.18
CA ASP A 206 21.67 24.22 7.89
C ASP A 206 20.63 23.23 7.37
N GLY A 207 19.69 22.82 8.23
CA GLY A 207 18.59 21.95 7.82
C GLY A 207 17.45 22.73 7.17
N VAL A 208 16.63 22.05 6.36
CA VAL A 208 15.42 22.62 5.75
C VAL A 208 14.16 22.05 6.39
N ARG A 209 13.14 22.87 6.66
CA ARG A 209 11.80 22.41 7.08
C ARG A 209 10.69 23.06 6.26
N LEU A 210 9.54 22.39 6.20
CA LEU A 210 8.37 22.84 5.42
C LEU A 210 7.35 23.64 6.24
N ILE A 211 7.20 23.34 7.53
CA ILE A 211 6.22 23.96 8.42
C ILE A 211 6.96 24.47 9.66
N ASP A 212 6.56 25.63 10.18
CA ASP A 212 7.10 26.10 11.45
C ASP A 212 6.76 25.15 12.60
N ASN A 213 7.72 24.98 13.52
CA ASN A 213 7.66 24.03 14.64
C ASN A 213 7.75 22.55 14.27
N THR A 214 8.07 22.19 13.02
CA THR A 214 8.51 20.83 12.68
C THR A 214 10.03 20.73 12.70
N ARG A 215 10.53 19.49 12.75
CA ARG A 215 11.97 19.20 12.62
C ARG A 215 12.44 19.43 11.19
N ALA A 216 13.76 19.51 11.03
CA ALA A 216 14.38 19.51 9.71
C ALA A 216 14.09 18.19 8.99
N LEU A 217 13.90 18.27 7.68
CA LEU A 217 13.88 17.13 6.79
C LEU A 217 15.22 16.38 6.87
N GLN A 218 15.20 15.06 6.72
CA GLN A 218 16.34 14.19 7.02
C GLN A 218 17.59 14.56 6.21
N GLN A 219 17.44 14.72 4.89
CA GLN A 219 18.57 14.87 3.97
C GLN A 219 18.60 16.22 3.26
N LEU A 220 17.58 17.09 3.42
CA LEU A 220 17.57 18.42 2.82
C LEU A 220 18.39 19.38 3.69
N ILE A 221 19.57 19.73 3.20
CA ILE A 221 20.48 20.68 3.85
C ILE A 221 20.84 21.81 2.90
N LEU A 222 21.19 22.95 3.47
CA LEU A 222 21.63 24.13 2.75
C LEU A 222 23.04 24.49 3.17
N VAL A 223 23.92 24.65 2.19
CA VAL A 223 25.25 25.24 2.37
C VAL A 223 25.19 26.70 1.94
N ALA A 224 25.61 27.60 2.82
CA ALA A 224 25.61 29.04 2.55
C ALA A 224 26.78 29.73 3.26
N ARG A 225 27.15 30.93 2.80
CA ARG A 225 28.03 31.81 3.55
C ARG A 225 27.24 32.57 4.62
N ARG A 226 27.86 32.83 5.76
CA ARG A 226 27.22 33.54 6.88
C ARG A 226 26.93 35.01 6.61
N ASP A 227 27.73 35.63 5.76
CA ASP A 227 27.53 37.00 5.32
C ASP A 227 26.35 37.14 4.34
N GLY A 228 25.71 36.02 3.96
CA GLY A 228 24.60 35.96 3.02
C GLY A 228 25.03 36.19 1.58
N GLN A 229 26.34 36.26 1.30
CA GLN A 229 26.87 36.39 -0.04
C GLN A 229 26.85 35.04 -0.77
N ASP A 230 26.82 35.10 -2.10
CA ASP A 230 26.94 33.96 -3.01
C ASP A 230 25.76 32.95 -2.99
N GLY A 231 24.66 33.27 -2.29
CA GLY A 231 23.43 32.46 -2.30
C GLY A 231 23.53 31.15 -1.52
N PHE A 232 22.63 30.20 -1.84
CA PHE A 232 22.45 28.93 -1.17
C PHE A 232 22.67 27.75 -2.12
N LEU A 233 23.24 26.67 -1.61
CA LEU A 233 23.36 25.39 -2.28
C LEU A 233 22.50 24.37 -1.55
N LEU A 234 21.40 23.95 -2.18
CA LEU A 234 20.48 22.94 -1.64
C LEU A 234 20.96 21.55 -2.03
N TYR A 235 21.29 20.73 -1.03
CA TYR A 235 21.45 19.29 -1.20
C TYR A 235 20.10 18.62 -0.96
N ALA A 236 19.63 17.85 -1.94
CA ALA A 236 18.38 17.11 -1.90
C ALA A 236 18.53 15.82 -2.71
N PRO A 237 19.18 14.79 -2.13
CA PRO A 237 19.48 13.56 -2.85
C PRO A 237 18.19 12.84 -3.24
N GLY A 238 18.17 12.29 -4.46
CA GLY A 238 17.01 11.55 -4.98
C GLY A 238 15.76 12.40 -5.15
N SER A 239 15.90 13.73 -5.20
CA SER A 239 14.76 14.62 -5.38
C SER A 239 14.07 14.38 -6.75
N PRO A 240 12.77 14.69 -6.88
CA PRO A 240 12.03 14.52 -8.12
C PRO A 240 12.60 15.34 -9.30
N GLY A 241 13.38 16.37 -9.00
CA GLY A 241 14.05 17.19 -10.02
C GLY A 241 15.26 16.51 -10.67
N GLY A 242 15.61 15.27 -10.29
CA GLY A 242 16.64 14.46 -10.94
C GLY A 242 18.07 14.92 -10.66
N GLN A 243 18.28 15.79 -9.67
CA GLN A 243 19.60 16.29 -9.27
C GLN A 243 19.74 16.21 -7.74
N ASP A 244 20.96 16.01 -7.26
CA ASP A 244 21.26 15.97 -5.83
C ASP A 244 21.60 17.36 -5.27
N TRP A 245 22.01 18.31 -6.12
CA TRP A 245 22.42 19.66 -5.74
C TRP A 245 21.75 20.73 -6.62
N TYR A 246 21.33 21.83 -5.99
CA TYR A 246 20.69 22.97 -6.66
C TYR A 246 21.30 24.29 -6.21
N GLU A 247 21.68 25.15 -7.15
CA GLU A 247 22.07 26.54 -6.88
C GLU A 247 20.83 27.44 -6.75
N CYS A 248 20.72 28.16 -5.63
CA CYS A 248 19.61 29.05 -5.33
C CYS A 248 20.14 30.43 -4.91
N GLN A 249 19.60 31.51 -5.47
CA GLN A 249 20.12 32.86 -5.15
C GLN A 249 19.79 33.30 -3.72
N ASN A 250 18.68 32.82 -3.16
CA ASN A 250 18.22 33.14 -1.81
C ASN A 250 17.24 32.06 -1.32
N LEU A 251 16.81 32.15 -0.05
CA LEU A 251 15.88 31.20 0.55
C LEU A 251 14.52 31.14 -0.16
N GLN A 252 14.08 32.22 -0.79
CA GLN A 252 12.85 32.23 -1.59
C GLN A 252 12.98 31.31 -2.81
N HIS A 253 14.13 31.31 -3.50
CA HIS A 253 14.39 30.41 -4.63
C HIS A 253 14.47 28.95 -4.18
N VAL A 254 14.99 28.67 -2.98
CA VAL A 254 14.90 27.33 -2.38
C VAL A 254 13.43 26.94 -2.20
N GLY A 255 12.61 27.85 -1.66
CA GLY A 255 11.17 27.64 -1.49
C GLY A 255 10.41 27.42 -2.79
N ILE A 256 10.80 28.08 -3.88
CA ILE A 256 10.24 27.85 -5.21
C ILE A 256 10.62 26.44 -5.70
N ARG A 257 11.91 26.07 -5.63
CA ARG A 257 12.41 24.76 -6.07
C ARG A 257 11.72 23.61 -5.33
N VAL A 258 11.64 23.69 -4.00
CA VAL A 258 10.94 22.67 -3.20
C VAL A 258 9.43 22.70 -3.48
N GLY A 259 8.87 23.88 -3.75
CA GLY A 259 7.48 24.05 -4.17
C GLY A 259 7.15 23.34 -5.49
N GLU A 260 8.07 23.33 -6.46
CA GLU A 260 7.92 22.60 -7.73
C GLU A 260 7.71 21.10 -7.50
N TRP A 261 8.36 20.52 -6.48
CA TRP A 261 8.17 19.10 -6.14
C TRP A 261 6.78 18.79 -5.58
N THR A 262 6.05 19.79 -5.08
CA THR A 262 4.71 19.58 -4.54
C THR A 262 3.64 19.39 -5.62
N ILE A 263 3.97 19.62 -6.89
CA ILE A 263 3.04 19.53 -8.03
C ILE A 263 2.61 18.08 -8.29
N ASP A 264 3.56 17.14 -8.22
CA ASP A 264 3.33 15.73 -8.54
C ASP A 264 3.29 14.86 -7.27
N ASP A 265 2.53 13.76 -7.30
CA ASP A 265 2.42 12.80 -6.19
C ASP A 265 3.78 12.33 -5.69
N LYS A 266 4.69 11.99 -6.63
CA LYS A 266 6.05 11.52 -6.31
C LYS A 266 6.85 12.50 -5.47
N GLY A 267 6.70 13.81 -5.72
CA GLY A 267 7.43 14.81 -4.97
C GLY A 267 6.81 15.14 -3.63
N ARG A 268 5.48 15.04 -3.51
CA ARG A 268 4.79 15.06 -2.20
C ARG A 268 5.18 13.86 -1.34
N ASP A 269 5.29 12.68 -1.95
CA ASP A 269 5.75 11.46 -1.28
C ASP A 269 7.20 11.62 -0.84
N TYR A 270 8.11 12.08 -1.72
CA TYR A 270 9.50 12.36 -1.37
C TYR A 270 9.61 13.29 -0.15
N LEU A 271 8.87 14.40 -0.12
CA LEU A 271 8.90 15.34 1.00
C LEU A 271 8.31 14.74 2.29
N THR A 272 7.28 13.92 2.17
CA THR A 272 6.70 13.17 3.30
C THR A 272 7.71 12.14 3.83
N TRP A 273 8.48 11.51 2.95
CA TRP A 273 9.54 10.57 3.29
C TRP A 273 10.69 11.19 4.05
N GLN A 274 11.12 12.36 3.58
CA GLN A 274 12.17 13.14 4.22
C GLN A 274 11.72 13.70 5.58
N SER A 275 10.43 13.65 5.90
CA SER A 275 9.89 14.13 7.18
C SER A 275 10.21 13.18 8.33
N HIS A 276 10.52 13.76 9.48
CA HIS A 276 10.63 13.03 10.73
C HIS A 276 9.32 12.30 11.05
N SER A 277 9.38 11.05 11.55
CA SER A 277 8.20 10.19 11.71
C SER A 277 7.06 10.84 12.51
N VAL A 278 7.40 11.59 13.57
CA VAL A 278 6.45 12.35 14.40
C VAL A 278 5.76 13.51 13.66
N ASP A 279 6.43 14.11 12.67
CA ASP A 279 5.92 15.28 11.94
C ASP A 279 5.27 14.85 10.59
N ARG A 280 5.46 13.58 10.19
CA ARG A 280 5.06 13.03 8.88
C ARG A 280 3.57 13.19 8.58
N GLU A 281 2.70 12.95 9.56
CA GLU A 281 1.25 13.11 9.39
C GLU A 281 0.86 14.58 9.14
N ALA A 282 1.45 15.50 9.90
CA ALA A 282 1.20 16.94 9.74
C ALA A 282 1.73 17.47 8.40
N ILE A 283 2.91 17.02 7.98
CA ILE A 283 3.50 17.40 6.70
C ILE A 283 2.73 16.81 5.52
N ALA A 284 2.37 15.52 5.55
CA ALA A 284 1.54 14.90 4.52
C ALA A 284 0.20 15.62 4.38
N THR A 285 -0.41 16.00 5.51
CA THR A 285 -1.65 16.78 5.55
C THR A 285 -1.46 18.16 4.90
N TYR A 286 -0.39 18.87 5.23
CA TYR A 286 -0.06 20.16 4.63
C TYR A 286 0.18 20.04 3.11
N LEU A 287 0.92 19.04 2.65
CA LEU A 287 1.19 18.82 1.22
C LEU A 287 -0.09 18.52 0.43
N LYS A 288 -1.03 17.75 1.01
CA LYS A 288 -2.38 17.57 0.42
C LYS A 288 -3.19 18.87 0.39
N GLN A 289 -2.99 19.79 1.33
CA GLN A 289 -3.63 21.11 1.29
C GLN A 289 -3.04 22.00 0.19
N VAL A 290 -1.71 21.95 0.00
CA VAL A 290 -1.00 22.66 -1.07
C VAL A 290 -1.44 22.16 -2.44
N GLU A 291 -1.61 20.85 -2.62
CA GLU A 291 -2.17 20.26 -3.85
C GLU A 291 -3.53 20.87 -4.21
N ARG A 292 -4.44 20.99 -3.23
CA ARG A 292 -5.77 21.59 -3.45
C ARG A 292 -5.70 23.09 -3.74
N LEU A 293 -4.91 23.79 -2.94
CA LEU A 293 -4.83 25.24 -2.97
C LEU A 293 -3.36 25.65 -2.95
N PRO A 294 -2.71 25.77 -4.12
CA PRO A 294 -1.29 26.09 -4.22
C PRO A 294 -0.88 27.38 -3.49
N SER A 295 -1.81 28.33 -3.33
CA SER A 295 -1.58 29.55 -2.54
C SER A 295 -1.38 29.30 -1.04
N THR A 296 -1.62 28.09 -0.54
CA THR A 296 -1.31 27.67 0.83
C THR A 296 0.18 27.42 1.04
N TRP A 297 0.96 27.25 -0.04
CA TRP A 297 2.40 27.06 0.04
C TRP A 297 3.08 28.28 0.66
N LYS A 298 3.75 28.08 1.80
CA LYS A 298 4.45 29.12 2.55
C LYS A 298 5.95 29.20 2.26
N GLY A 299 6.46 28.37 1.35
CA GLY A 299 7.89 28.20 1.15
C GLY A 299 8.52 27.27 2.19
N VAL A 300 9.83 27.40 2.38
CA VAL A 300 10.62 26.63 3.34
C VAL A 300 11.31 27.55 4.34
N SER A 301 11.66 27.02 5.50
CA SER A 301 12.45 27.73 6.51
C SER A 301 13.69 26.95 6.93
N LEU A 302 14.68 27.69 7.43
CA LEU A 302 15.95 27.16 7.92
C LEU A 302 15.82 26.64 9.35
N VAL A 303 16.45 25.51 9.60
CA VAL A 303 16.80 25.06 10.94
C VAL A 303 18.29 25.32 11.11
N ALA A 304 18.61 26.50 11.64
CA ALA A 304 19.99 26.98 11.75
C ALA A 304 20.82 26.10 12.70
N SER A 305 22.00 25.69 12.25
CA SER A 305 22.96 24.94 13.04
C SER A 305 23.71 25.89 14.00
N PRO A 306 23.79 25.57 15.31
CA PRO A 306 24.63 26.34 16.23
C PRO A 306 26.13 26.03 16.04
N TYR A 307 26.46 24.95 15.35
CA TYR A 307 27.83 24.44 15.22
C TYR A 307 28.59 25.04 14.03
N LYS A 308 29.92 25.11 14.16
CA LYS A 308 30.79 25.86 13.24
C LYS A 308 32.11 25.14 13.00
N GLY A 309 32.79 25.51 11.91
CA GLY A 309 34.12 25.01 11.58
C GLY A 309 34.13 23.48 11.51
N ALA A 310 35.07 22.83 12.19
CA ALA A 310 35.19 21.37 12.20
C ALA A 310 33.93 20.63 12.70
N GLU A 311 33.00 21.31 13.39
CA GLU A 311 31.75 20.77 13.92
C GLU A 311 30.53 21.10 13.04
N VAL A 312 30.71 21.71 11.87
CA VAL A 312 29.58 22.20 11.04
C VAL A 312 28.52 21.15 10.73
N LEU A 313 28.89 19.86 10.64
CA LEU A 313 27.97 18.75 10.38
C LEU A 313 27.21 18.25 11.62
N THR A 314 27.57 18.66 12.84
CA THR A 314 27.04 18.06 14.07
C THR A 314 25.51 18.12 14.14
N ALA A 315 24.89 19.26 13.82
CA ALA A 315 23.42 19.38 13.78
C ALA A 315 22.78 18.43 12.75
N THR A 316 23.39 18.28 11.57
CA THR A 316 22.93 17.35 10.53
C THR A 316 23.01 15.89 11.02
N ILE A 317 24.10 15.51 11.68
CA ILE A 317 24.27 14.15 12.23
C ILE A 317 23.29 13.88 13.36
N GLU A 318 23.06 14.85 14.25
CA GLU A 318 22.03 14.77 15.29
C GLU A 318 20.62 14.60 14.69
N ASN A 319 20.32 15.31 13.60
CA ASN A 319 19.05 15.16 12.88
C ASN A 319 18.90 13.78 12.24
N ILE A 320 19.94 13.27 11.55
CA ILE A 320 19.94 11.92 10.97
C ILE A 320 19.74 10.86 12.07
N ARG A 321 20.44 11.00 13.20
CA ARG A 321 20.27 10.12 14.36
C ARG A 321 18.82 10.16 14.87
N ALA A 322 18.28 11.36 15.10
CA ALA A 322 16.92 11.53 15.60
C ALA A 322 15.91 10.88 14.64
N TRP A 323 16.09 11.07 13.33
CA TRP A 323 15.26 10.45 12.30
C TRP A 323 15.36 8.93 12.32
N ARG A 324 16.57 8.34 12.35
CA ARG A 324 16.76 6.87 12.37
C ARG A 324 16.11 6.24 13.61
N VAL A 325 16.30 6.86 14.78
CA VAL A 325 15.67 6.40 16.03
C VAL A 325 14.14 6.51 15.96
N ALA A 326 13.62 7.64 15.51
CA ALA A 326 12.18 7.85 15.45
C ALA A 326 11.49 6.99 14.38
N GLU A 327 12.19 6.62 13.31
CA GLU A 327 11.70 5.69 12.30
C GLU A 327 11.60 4.27 12.88
N GLU A 328 12.60 3.79 13.62
CA GLU A 328 12.51 2.54 14.39
C GLU A 328 11.32 2.57 15.36
N GLU A 329 11.20 3.62 16.17
CA GLU A 329 10.12 3.74 17.16
C GLU A 329 8.72 3.79 16.54
N SER A 330 8.60 4.33 15.33
CA SER A 330 7.33 4.33 14.60
C SER A 330 6.92 2.94 14.13
N ARG A 331 7.89 2.04 13.89
CA ARG A 331 7.66 0.66 13.45
C ARG A 331 7.34 -0.26 14.61
N THR A 332 7.91 0.02 15.78
CA THR A 332 7.74 -0.71 17.06
C THR A 332 7.43 0.29 18.20
N PRO A 333 6.23 0.88 18.21
CA PRO A 333 5.84 1.85 19.24
C PRO A 333 6.02 1.34 20.66
N TYR A 334 6.26 2.25 21.61
CA TYR A 334 6.49 1.90 23.01
C TYR A 334 5.42 0.97 23.58
N ALA A 335 4.13 1.22 23.32
CA ALA A 335 3.07 0.39 23.87
C ALA A 335 2.98 -1.02 23.23
N TYR A 336 3.56 -1.24 22.04
CA TYR A 336 3.79 -2.59 21.51
C TYR A 336 4.96 -3.29 22.19
N ARG A 337 6.07 -2.57 22.40
CA ARG A 337 7.24 -3.11 23.10
C ARG A 337 6.90 -3.51 24.54
N ALA A 338 6.03 -2.73 25.18
CA ALA A 338 5.52 -2.99 26.53
C ALA A 338 4.29 -3.93 26.57
N ALA A 339 3.74 -4.34 25.42
CA ALA A 339 2.63 -5.29 25.39
C ALA A 339 3.07 -6.68 25.89
N SER A 340 2.10 -7.49 26.36
CA SER A 340 2.40 -8.88 26.70
C SER A 340 2.65 -9.72 25.45
N ASP A 341 3.35 -10.84 25.59
CA ASP A 341 3.57 -11.76 24.47
C ASP A 341 2.26 -12.27 23.89
N ALA A 342 1.27 -12.58 24.73
CA ALA A 342 -0.06 -12.95 24.27
C ALA A 342 -0.69 -11.90 23.34
N GLN A 343 -0.58 -10.61 23.66
CA GLN A 343 -1.12 -9.54 22.80
C GLN A 343 -0.39 -9.45 21.46
N ARG A 344 0.94 -9.63 21.45
CA ARG A 344 1.75 -9.63 20.22
C ARG A 344 1.46 -10.85 19.35
N GLN A 345 1.32 -12.02 19.98
CA GLN A 345 0.97 -13.28 19.32
C GLN A 345 -0.45 -13.25 18.74
N ASP A 346 -1.42 -12.67 19.46
CA ASP A 346 -2.78 -12.47 18.94
C ASP A 346 -2.78 -11.55 17.72
N PHE A 347 -2.00 -10.47 17.79
CA PHE A 347 -1.84 -9.56 16.66
C PHE A 347 -1.22 -10.24 15.44
N ALA A 348 -0.17 -11.04 15.62
CA ALA A 348 0.45 -11.81 14.54
C ALA A 348 -0.56 -12.77 13.88
N ARG A 349 -1.30 -13.53 14.68
CA ARG A 349 -2.34 -14.45 14.21
C ARG A 349 -3.47 -13.72 13.49
N ALA A 350 -4.01 -12.65 14.08
CA ALA A 350 -5.10 -11.86 13.48
C ALA A 350 -4.68 -11.26 12.12
N ARG A 351 -3.41 -10.88 11.97
CA ARG A 351 -2.88 -10.42 10.67
C ARG A 351 -2.70 -11.54 9.65
N CYS A 352 -2.25 -12.72 10.07
CA CYS A 352 -2.22 -13.91 9.20
C CYS A 352 -3.62 -14.25 8.67
N GLU A 353 -4.61 -14.27 9.57
CA GLU A 353 -6.01 -14.53 9.21
C GLU A 353 -6.54 -13.43 8.27
N LEU A 354 -6.29 -12.16 8.58
CA LEU A 354 -6.69 -11.04 7.72
C LEU A 354 -6.07 -11.13 6.32
N LYS A 355 -4.78 -11.47 6.24
CA LYS A 355 -4.07 -11.71 4.97
C LYS A 355 -4.75 -12.82 4.16
N ALA A 356 -4.97 -13.98 4.77
CA ALA A 356 -5.63 -15.11 4.13
C ALA A 356 -7.06 -14.75 3.70
N LEU A 357 -7.81 -14.03 4.54
CA LEU A 357 -9.16 -13.56 4.23
C LEU A 357 -9.18 -12.56 3.08
N HIS A 358 -8.21 -11.65 2.97
CA HIS A 358 -8.09 -10.78 1.81
C HIS A 358 -7.83 -11.57 0.53
N VAL A 359 -6.92 -12.55 0.56
CA VAL A 359 -6.66 -13.43 -0.61
C VAL A 359 -7.93 -14.18 -1.01
N ILE A 360 -8.64 -14.77 -0.05
CA ILE A 360 -9.92 -15.46 -0.32
C ILE A 360 -11.00 -14.48 -0.78
N ALA A 361 -11.10 -13.28 -0.21
CA ALA A 361 -12.09 -12.29 -0.61
C ALA A 361 -11.85 -11.81 -2.05
N THR A 362 -10.59 -11.57 -2.43
CA THR A 362 -10.22 -11.20 -3.79
C THR A 362 -10.43 -12.35 -4.79
N ARG A 363 -10.12 -13.60 -4.39
CA ARG A 363 -10.24 -14.79 -5.24
C ARG A 363 -11.67 -15.31 -5.39
N GLU A 364 -12.38 -15.42 -4.27
CA GLU A 364 -13.67 -16.13 -4.11
C GLU A 364 -14.78 -15.23 -3.57
N GLY A 365 -14.47 -14.07 -2.96
CA GLY A 365 -15.41 -13.21 -2.24
C GLY A 365 -16.03 -12.08 -3.08
N GLY A 366 -15.39 -11.68 -4.18
CA GLY A 366 -15.89 -10.68 -5.10
C GLY A 366 -17.16 -11.11 -5.83
N PHE A 367 -18.00 -10.14 -6.18
CA PHE A 367 -18.99 -10.32 -7.24
C PHE A 367 -18.42 -9.79 -8.55
N ILE A 368 -18.87 -10.36 -9.67
CA ILE A 368 -18.38 -10.00 -11.01
C ILE A 368 -18.69 -8.51 -11.25
N PRO A 369 -17.71 -7.65 -11.60
CA PRO A 369 -17.99 -6.25 -11.95
C PRO A 369 -18.96 -6.14 -13.13
N TYR A 370 -19.80 -5.10 -13.16
CA TYR A 370 -20.84 -4.94 -14.17
C TYR A 370 -20.32 -4.99 -15.60
N GLY A 371 -19.25 -4.25 -15.92
CA GLY A 371 -18.62 -4.26 -17.25
C GLY A 371 -18.12 -5.66 -17.66
N LYS A 372 -17.55 -6.43 -16.73
CA LYS A 372 -17.12 -7.82 -17.00
C LYS A 372 -18.31 -8.74 -17.21
N PHE A 373 -19.37 -8.60 -16.42
CA PHE A 373 -20.62 -9.32 -16.64
C PHE A 373 -21.21 -9.01 -18.04
N CYS A 374 -21.20 -7.74 -18.45
CA CYS A 374 -21.63 -7.33 -19.78
C CYS A 374 -20.75 -7.97 -20.86
N PHE A 375 -19.44 -7.89 -20.71
CA PHE A 375 -18.47 -8.51 -21.63
C PHE A 375 -18.74 -10.01 -21.80
N ASP A 376 -18.86 -10.75 -20.70
CA ASP A 376 -19.06 -12.20 -20.72
C ASP A 376 -20.42 -12.57 -21.32
N LEU A 377 -21.46 -11.81 -20.99
CA LEU A 377 -22.81 -11.99 -21.53
C LEU A 377 -22.83 -11.79 -23.06
N ILE A 378 -22.16 -10.75 -23.56
CA ILE A 378 -22.05 -10.44 -24.98
C ILE A 378 -21.22 -11.49 -25.69
N LYS A 379 -20.04 -11.83 -25.15
CA LYS A 379 -19.16 -12.85 -25.68
C LYS A 379 -19.90 -14.18 -25.83
N GLN A 380 -20.57 -14.64 -24.77
CA GLN A 380 -21.36 -15.86 -24.79
C GLN A 380 -22.45 -15.79 -25.86
N ARG A 381 -23.11 -14.65 -26.01
CA ARG A 381 -24.17 -14.48 -27.02
C ARG A 381 -23.63 -14.55 -28.44
N ILE A 382 -22.49 -13.90 -28.73
CA ILE A 382 -21.86 -13.96 -30.06
C ILE A 382 -21.38 -15.37 -30.35
N GLU A 383 -20.60 -15.97 -29.45
CA GLU A 383 -20.07 -17.33 -29.64
C GLU A 383 -21.20 -18.35 -29.84
N GLN A 384 -22.34 -18.17 -29.16
CA GLN A 384 -23.54 -18.97 -29.39
C GLN A 384 -24.09 -18.79 -30.81
N VAL A 385 -24.29 -17.56 -31.27
CA VAL A 385 -24.86 -17.29 -32.61
C VAL A 385 -23.91 -17.75 -33.72
N LEU A 386 -22.60 -17.55 -33.57
CA LEU A 386 -21.61 -18.08 -34.50
C LEU A 386 -21.70 -19.61 -34.56
N ALA A 387 -21.75 -20.27 -33.39
CA ALA A 387 -21.85 -21.73 -33.34
C ALA A 387 -23.15 -22.26 -33.95
N GLU A 388 -24.28 -21.58 -33.74
CA GLU A 388 -25.58 -21.89 -34.37
C GLU A 388 -25.53 -21.76 -35.90
N ARG A 389 -24.67 -20.87 -36.42
CA ARG A 389 -24.44 -20.64 -37.86
C ARG A 389 -23.25 -21.42 -38.45
N GLY A 390 -22.63 -22.30 -37.66
CA GLY A 390 -21.54 -23.17 -38.10
C GLY A 390 -20.13 -22.55 -38.04
N GLU A 391 -19.98 -21.35 -37.48
CA GLU A 391 -18.69 -20.69 -37.27
C GLU A 391 -18.22 -20.86 -35.81
N ARG A 392 -16.94 -21.16 -35.59
CA ARG A 392 -16.35 -21.19 -34.24
C ARG A 392 -15.19 -20.23 -34.17
N ALA A 393 -15.42 -19.05 -33.59
CA ALA A 393 -14.40 -18.07 -33.31
C ALA A 393 -14.33 -17.77 -31.81
N THR A 394 -13.13 -17.52 -31.29
CA THR A 394 -12.98 -16.95 -29.94
C THR A 394 -13.15 -15.45 -30.06
N VAL A 395 -14.20 -14.91 -29.43
CA VAL A 395 -14.58 -13.51 -29.63
C VAL A 395 -14.13 -12.65 -28.47
N ASN A 396 -13.62 -11.46 -28.80
CA ASN A 396 -13.37 -10.39 -27.84
C ASN A 396 -14.27 -9.19 -28.19
N PRO A 397 -15.38 -8.97 -27.45
CA PRO A 397 -16.30 -7.86 -27.69
C PRO A 397 -15.67 -6.45 -27.64
N ASP A 398 -14.57 -6.25 -26.90
CA ASP A 398 -13.88 -4.95 -26.85
C ASP A 398 -13.08 -4.64 -28.12
N ARG A 399 -12.86 -5.65 -28.96
CA ARG A 399 -12.18 -5.53 -30.26
C ARG A 399 -13.18 -5.45 -31.43
N ILE A 400 -14.47 -5.33 -31.13
CA ILE A 400 -15.54 -5.09 -32.09
C ILE A 400 -16.02 -3.66 -31.90
N PHE A 401 -15.71 -2.79 -32.85
CA PHE A 401 -16.10 -1.38 -32.80
C PHE A 401 -17.42 -1.19 -33.54
N VAL A 402 -18.45 -0.72 -32.85
CA VAL A 402 -19.78 -0.47 -33.42
C VAL A 402 -19.95 1.02 -33.64
N SER A 403 -20.18 1.41 -34.89
CA SER A 403 -20.54 2.77 -35.25
C SER A 403 -22.03 2.86 -35.48
N VAL A 404 -22.76 3.52 -34.58
CA VAL A 404 -24.21 3.74 -34.67
C VAL A 404 -24.52 4.89 -35.62
N SER A 405 -23.69 5.93 -35.63
CA SER A 405 -23.73 7.06 -36.56
C SER A 405 -22.31 7.57 -36.86
N PRO A 406 -22.12 8.53 -37.79
CA PRO A 406 -20.79 9.07 -38.07
C PRO A 406 -20.10 9.73 -36.86
N GLN A 407 -20.87 10.18 -35.86
CA GLN A 407 -20.37 10.84 -34.66
C GLN A 407 -20.42 9.96 -33.40
N LEU A 408 -21.07 8.79 -33.48
CA LEU A 408 -21.27 7.90 -32.35
C LEU A 408 -20.74 6.50 -32.68
N GLY A 409 -19.57 6.19 -32.14
CA GLY A 409 -18.98 4.86 -32.18
C GLY A 409 -18.36 4.50 -30.84
N MET A 410 -18.41 3.22 -30.51
CA MET A 410 -17.87 2.67 -29.26
C MET A 410 -17.61 1.18 -29.40
N THR A 411 -16.90 0.56 -28.46
CA THR A 411 -16.76 -0.90 -28.46
C THR A 411 -18.11 -1.57 -28.21
N LEU A 412 -18.25 -2.83 -28.62
CA LEU A 412 -19.51 -3.55 -28.44
C LEU A 412 -19.86 -3.74 -26.95
N THR A 413 -18.86 -3.93 -26.08
CA THR A 413 -19.07 -3.95 -24.63
C THR A 413 -19.60 -2.62 -24.12
N GLU A 414 -19.03 -1.50 -24.56
CA GLU A 414 -19.47 -0.15 -24.16
C GLU A 414 -20.90 0.13 -24.65
N LEU A 415 -21.22 -0.25 -25.89
CA LEU A 415 -22.55 -0.10 -26.47
C LEU A 415 -23.64 -0.79 -25.65
N ILE A 416 -23.38 -2.04 -25.27
CA ILE A 416 -24.36 -2.87 -24.57
C ILE A 416 -24.39 -2.53 -23.07
N SER A 417 -23.25 -2.27 -22.42
CA SER A 417 -23.18 -1.90 -21.00
C SER A 417 -23.86 -0.56 -20.71
N THR A 418 -23.75 0.41 -21.64
CA THR A 418 -24.47 1.68 -21.59
C THR A 418 -25.95 1.56 -22.00
N GLU A 419 -26.38 0.36 -22.42
CA GLU A 419 -27.69 0.07 -23.00
C GLU A 419 -28.08 1.07 -24.10
N THR A 420 -27.12 1.40 -24.96
CA THR A 420 -27.33 2.26 -26.13
C THR A 420 -28.13 1.51 -27.18
N HIS A 421 -29.41 1.86 -27.33
CA HIS A 421 -30.32 1.23 -28.30
C HIS A 421 -30.15 1.84 -29.70
N PHE A 422 -30.17 0.98 -30.71
CA PHE A 422 -30.19 1.41 -32.11
C PHE A 422 -30.93 0.41 -33.01
N TYR A 423 -31.19 0.82 -34.25
CA TYR A 423 -31.92 0.05 -35.26
C TYR A 423 -31.05 -0.12 -36.52
N ALA A 424 -31.22 -1.23 -37.23
CA ALA A 424 -30.54 -1.54 -38.48
C ALA A 424 -31.55 -1.97 -39.55
N ASP A 425 -31.48 -1.36 -40.74
CA ASP A 425 -32.39 -1.63 -41.87
C ASP A 425 -31.96 -2.85 -42.72
N GLU A 426 -32.89 -3.38 -43.52
CA GLU A 426 -32.65 -4.55 -44.40
C GLU A 426 -31.72 -4.26 -45.61
N LYS A 427 -31.60 -2.99 -46.01
CA LYS A 427 -30.81 -2.54 -47.18
C LYS A 427 -29.46 -1.93 -46.78
N GLN A 428 -28.71 -2.63 -45.92
CA GLN A 428 -27.38 -2.21 -45.49
C GLN A 428 -26.36 -2.29 -46.64
N THR A 429 -25.56 -1.22 -46.80
CA THR A 429 -24.37 -1.18 -47.67
C THR A 429 -23.12 -1.05 -46.81
N PRO A 430 -21.90 -1.37 -47.30
CA PRO A 430 -20.67 -1.21 -46.51
C PRO A 430 -20.42 0.20 -45.96
N TRP A 431 -21.10 1.21 -46.51
CA TRP A 431 -20.98 2.62 -46.16
C TRP A 431 -22.17 3.16 -45.33
N SER A 432 -23.19 2.33 -45.05
CA SER A 432 -24.32 2.74 -44.21
C SER A 432 -24.04 2.54 -42.72
N TYR A 433 -24.68 3.38 -41.91
CA TYR A 433 -24.76 3.22 -40.47
C TYR A 433 -26.13 2.65 -40.09
N PRO A 434 -26.23 1.85 -39.02
CA PRO A 434 -25.16 1.37 -38.14
C PRO A 434 -24.28 0.30 -38.81
N ARG A 435 -23.02 0.17 -38.39
CA ARG A 435 -22.09 -0.89 -38.83
C ARG A 435 -21.13 -1.29 -37.72
N PHE A 436 -20.45 -2.42 -37.86
CA PHE A 436 -19.34 -2.78 -36.98
C PHE A 436 -18.07 -3.10 -37.77
N THR A 437 -16.93 -2.92 -37.12
CA THR A 437 -15.60 -3.27 -37.64
C THR A 437 -14.82 -4.05 -36.59
N LEU A 438 -13.90 -4.88 -37.04
CA LEU A 438 -13.02 -5.66 -36.18
C LEU A 438 -11.64 -4.99 -36.12
N GLU A 439 -11.03 -4.98 -34.94
CA GLU A 439 -9.61 -4.63 -34.79
C GLU A 439 -8.72 -5.63 -35.53
N HIS A 440 -7.51 -5.20 -35.92
CA HIS A 440 -6.61 -5.98 -36.77
C HIS A 440 -6.16 -7.31 -36.15
N ASP A 441 -6.15 -7.40 -34.82
CA ASP A 441 -5.77 -8.59 -34.04
C ASP A 441 -6.96 -9.49 -33.66
N HIS A 442 -8.18 -9.12 -34.03
CA HIS A 442 -9.37 -9.94 -33.77
C HIS A 442 -9.56 -11.01 -34.87
N PRO A 443 -9.89 -12.26 -34.52
CA PRO A 443 -10.23 -13.28 -35.51
C PRO A 443 -11.37 -12.82 -36.43
N PRO A 444 -11.35 -13.14 -37.73
CA PRO A 444 -12.46 -12.80 -38.61
C PRO A 444 -13.75 -13.48 -38.11
N ILE A 445 -14.86 -12.75 -38.21
CA ILE A 445 -16.21 -13.27 -37.94
C ILE A 445 -17.10 -12.95 -39.15
N SER A 446 -17.52 -13.97 -39.89
CA SER A 446 -18.32 -13.79 -41.12
C SER A 446 -19.82 -13.95 -40.89
N GLU A 447 -20.21 -14.71 -39.87
CA GLU A 447 -21.60 -15.06 -39.60
C GLU A 447 -22.29 -14.11 -38.60
N LEU A 448 -21.66 -12.99 -38.22
CA LEU A 448 -22.26 -11.96 -37.35
C LEU A 448 -22.76 -10.77 -38.18
N ASP A 449 -24.03 -10.39 -38.02
CA ASP A 449 -24.63 -9.25 -38.71
C ASP A 449 -24.90 -8.09 -37.73
N ILE A 450 -24.80 -6.84 -38.20
CA ILE A 450 -25.14 -5.66 -37.39
C ILE A 450 -26.59 -5.68 -36.88
N ARG A 451 -27.50 -6.37 -37.57
CA ARG A 451 -28.88 -6.61 -37.16
C ARG A 451 -28.98 -7.48 -35.90
N ASP A 452 -28.06 -8.43 -35.73
CA ASP A 452 -27.98 -9.23 -34.51
C ASP A 452 -27.64 -8.32 -33.32
N ILE A 453 -26.63 -7.46 -33.49
CA ILE A 453 -26.21 -6.47 -32.49
C ILE A 453 -27.33 -5.46 -32.21
N ALA A 454 -28.01 -4.96 -33.24
CA ALA A 454 -29.16 -4.06 -33.08
C ALA A 454 -30.31 -4.72 -32.31
N GLY A 455 -30.55 -6.02 -32.54
CA GLY A 455 -31.48 -6.83 -31.77
C GLY A 455 -31.07 -6.95 -30.30
N TRP A 456 -29.81 -7.29 -30.03
CA TRP A 456 -29.30 -7.42 -28.66
C TRP A 456 -29.24 -6.11 -27.91
N SER A 457 -28.96 -5.00 -28.59
CA SER A 457 -28.98 -3.66 -27.97
C SER A 457 -30.28 -3.39 -27.25
N ARG A 458 -31.41 -3.94 -27.73
CA ARG A 458 -32.75 -3.76 -27.17
C ARG A 458 -33.21 -4.91 -26.28
N THR A 459 -32.70 -6.12 -26.48
CA THR A 459 -33.24 -7.35 -25.87
C THR A 459 -32.33 -8.00 -24.84
N LEU A 460 -31.02 -7.70 -24.85
CA LEU A 460 -30.07 -8.38 -23.96
C LEU A 460 -30.25 -7.96 -22.50
N ARG A 461 -30.64 -6.70 -22.26
CA ARG A 461 -30.95 -6.09 -20.96
C ARG A 461 -29.94 -6.49 -19.86
N PRO A 462 -28.64 -6.16 -20.05
CA PRO A 462 -27.58 -6.57 -19.14
C PRO A 462 -27.78 -6.08 -17.70
N GLY A 463 -28.31 -4.86 -17.49
CA GLY A 463 -28.57 -4.33 -16.16
C GLY A 463 -29.53 -5.21 -15.36
N GLU A 464 -30.65 -5.61 -15.96
CA GLU A 464 -31.63 -6.48 -15.29
C GLU A 464 -31.08 -7.86 -14.97
N LYS A 465 -30.39 -8.49 -15.94
CA LYS A 465 -29.78 -9.81 -15.74
C LYS A 465 -28.71 -9.77 -14.65
N TYR A 466 -27.98 -8.66 -14.56
CA TYR A 466 -27.01 -8.46 -13.51
C TYR A 466 -27.67 -8.31 -12.14
N ILE A 467 -28.73 -7.50 -12.03
CA ILE A 467 -29.51 -7.35 -10.79
C ILE A 467 -30.14 -8.69 -10.37
N GLU A 468 -30.67 -9.46 -11.31
CA GLU A 468 -31.21 -10.79 -11.06
C GLU A 468 -30.13 -11.76 -10.55
N MET A 469 -28.94 -11.73 -11.14
CA MET A 469 -27.79 -12.51 -10.68
C MET A 469 -27.38 -12.13 -9.25
N LEU A 470 -27.29 -10.84 -8.93
CA LEU A 470 -26.99 -10.37 -7.58
C LEU A 470 -28.08 -10.80 -6.58
N ARG A 471 -29.37 -10.72 -6.95
CA ARG A 471 -30.47 -11.16 -6.08
C ARG A 471 -30.46 -12.66 -5.83
N SER A 472 -30.39 -13.46 -6.88
CA SER A 472 -30.50 -14.92 -6.82
C SER A 472 -29.28 -15.61 -6.21
N LYS A 473 -28.08 -15.09 -6.43
CA LYS A 473 -26.84 -15.71 -5.94
C LYS A 473 -26.29 -15.08 -4.66
N HIS A 474 -26.37 -13.75 -4.55
CA HIS A 474 -25.70 -13.00 -3.49
C HIS A 474 -26.64 -12.56 -2.37
N LEU A 475 -27.88 -12.16 -2.66
CA LEU A 475 -28.87 -11.79 -1.63
C LEU A 475 -29.74 -12.95 -1.15
N ASP A 476 -29.84 -14.04 -1.91
CA ASP A 476 -30.45 -15.26 -1.41
C ASP A 476 -29.60 -15.82 -0.25
N ARG A 477 -30.24 -16.02 0.91
CA ARG A 477 -29.60 -16.55 2.11
C ARG A 477 -29.36 -18.05 2.02
N ASN A 478 -30.11 -18.74 1.17
CA ASN A 478 -30.02 -20.18 0.98
C ASN A 478 -29.02 -20.56 -0.11
N HIS A 479 -28.58 -19.60 -0.94
CA HIS A 479 -27.60 -19.88 -1.98
C HIS A 479 -26.21 -20.12 -1.34
N PRO A 480 -25.59 -21.30 -1.52
CA PRO A 480 -24.35 -21.66 -0.81
C PRO A 480 -23.18 -20.71 -1.08
N GLU A 481 -23.07 -20.22 -2.31
CA GLU A 481 -22.02 -19.26 -2.69
C GLU A 481 -22.21 -17.92 -1.98
N GLY A 482 -23.44 -17.41 -1.93
CA GLY A 482 -23.76 -16.14 -1.25
C GLY A 482 -23.57 -16.25 0.26
N ALA A 483 -23.94 -17.38 0.85
CA ALA A 483 -23.72 -17.65 2.27
C ALA A 483 -22.21 -17.66 2.61
N PHE A 484 -21.39 -18.34 1.81
CA PHE A 484 -19.94 -18.34 2.00
C PHE A 484 -19.33 -16.94 1.84
N LYS A 485 -19.70 -16.19 0.81
CA LYS A 485 -19.20 -14.82 0.60
C LYS A 485 -19.56 -13.88 1.75
N ARG A 486 -20.77 -13.99 2.32
CA ARG A 486 -21.16 -13.25 3.53
C ARG A 486 -20.29 -13.61 4.74
N ALA A 487 -20.03 -14.90 4.94
CA ALA A 487 -19.18 -15.36 6.05
C ALA A 487 -17.74 -14.86 5.91
N VAL A 488 -17.17 -14.88 4.69
CA VAL A 488 -15.84 -14.30 4.42
C VAL A 488 -15.85 -12.80 4.66
N HIS A 489 -16.86 -12.07 4.18
CA HIS A 489 -16.96 -10.62 4.39
C HIS A 489 -17.06 -10.25 5.88
N LEU A 490 -17.88 -10.98 6.64
CA LEU A 490 -18.02 -10.86 8.09
C LEU A 490 -16.66 -11.02 8.79
N GLU A 491 -15.98 -12.13 8.56
CA GLU A 491 -14.71 -12.41 9.23
C GLU A 491 -13.60 -11.45 8.80
N LEU A 492 -13.58 -11.04 7.53
CA LEU A 492 -12.66 -10.01 7.05
C LEU A 492 -12.84 -8.70 7.81
N GLN A 493 -14.09 -8.21 7.94
CA GLN A 493 -14.37 -6.99 8.70
C GLN A 493 -13.99 -7.13 10.18
N ARG A 494 -14.33 -8.26 10.82
CA ARG A 494 -13.97 -8.50 12.23
C ARG A 494 -12.46 -8.49 12.44
N ARG A 495 -11.69 -9.18 11.58
CA ARG A 495 -10.22 -9.22 11.68
C ARG A 495 -9.59 -7.88 11.36
N GLN A 496 -10.12 -7.13 10.39
CA GLN A 496 -9.65 -5.78 10.09
C GLN A 496 -9.92 -4.83 11.28
N MET A 497 -11.10 -4.88 11.89
CA MET A 497 -11.41 -4.12 13.11
C MET A 497 -10.47 -4.49 14.26
N LYS A 498 -10.27 -5.79 14.52
CA LYS A 498 -9.36 -6.28 15.58
C LYS A 498 -7.94 -5.77 15.39
N VAL A 499 -7.39 -5.90 14.17
CA VAL A 499 -6.07 -5.37 13.80
C VAL A 499 -6.01 -3.85 14.01
N GLY A 500 -7.03 -3.11 13.56
CA GLY A 500 -7.09 -1.65 13.73
C GLY A 500 -7.10 -1.21 15.20
N VAL A 501 -7.88 -1.88 16.05
CA VAL A 501 -7.93 -1.60 17.49
C VAL A 501 -6.58 -1.90 18.16
N MET A 502 -5.94 -3.02 17.82
CA MET A 502 -4.61 -3.35 18.33
C MET A 502 -3.55 -2.34 17.88
N GLN A 503 -3.56 -1.90 16.63
CA GLN A 503 -2.65 -0.87 16.13
C GLN A 503 -2.80 0.45 16.88
N GLU A 504 -4.04 0.90 17.13
CA GLU A 504 -4.28 2.12 17.90
C GLU A 504 -3.85 1.97 19.37
N ARG A 505 -4.03 0.79 19.96
CA ARG A 505 -3.52 0.48 21.30
C ARG A 505 -2.00 0.50 21.36
N PHE A 506 -1.33 -0.12 20.39
CA PHE A 506 0.13 -0.14 20.27
C PHE A 506 0.71 1.25 20.02
N ASN A 507 0.01 2.09 19.27
CA ASN A 507 0.37 3.50 19.08
C ASN A 507 0.10 4.39 20.30
N GLY A 508 -0.42 3.83 21.40
CA GLY A 508 -0.76 4.59 22.61
C GLY A 508 -1.97 5.52 22.45
N ARG A 509 -2.74 5.38 21.36
CA ARG A 509 -3.94 6.18 21.07
C ARG A 509 -5.20 5.63 21.74
N LEU A 510 -5.14 4.40 22.25
CA LEU A 510 -6.19 3.81 23.08
C LEU A 510 -5.68 3.48 24.50
N THR A 511 -6.51 3.84 25.47
CA THR A 511 -6.40 3.36 26.86
C THR A 511 -6.73 1.86 26.93
N ALA A 512 -6.32 1.20 28.02
CA ALA A 512 -6.61 -0.22 28.24
C ALA A 512 -8.12 -0.52 28.29
N GLU A 513 -8.91 0.39 28.88
CA GLU A 513 -10.36 0.23 28.99
C GLU A 513 -11.05 0.38 27.63
N GLN A 514 -10.69 1.41 26.83
CA GLN A 514 -11.20 1.56 25.46
C GLN A 514 -10.87 0.35 24.60
N TYR A 515 -9.62 -0.13 24.65
CA TYR A 515 -9.19 -1.34 23.94
C TYR A 515 -10.05 -2.54 24.30
N ARG A 516 -10.23 -2.81 25.60
CA ARG A 516 -11.02 -3.96 26.07
C ARG A 516 -12.47 -3.87 25.61
N GLN A 517 -13.11 -2.71 25.74
CA GLN A 517 -14.50 -2.50 25.32
C GLN A 517 -14.67 -2.67 23.80
N LEU A 518 -13.76 -2.12 22.99
CA LEU A 518 -13.79 -2.28 21.53
C LEU A 518 -13.65 -3.76 21.13
N MET A 519 -12.70 -4.47 21.74
CA MET A 519 -12.49 -5.90 21.50
C MET A 519 -13.73 -6.72 21.85
N THR A 520 -14.37 -6.45 22.99
CA THR A 520 -15.63 -7.11 23.38
C THR A 520 -16.74 -6.88 22.34
N VAL A 521 -16.92 -5.65 21.86
CA VAL A 521 -17.92 -5.39 20.80
C VAL A 521 -17.59 -6.16 19.52
N ILE A 522 -16.32 -6.24 19.12
CA ILE A 522 -15.88 -6.98 17.91
C ILE A 522 -16.12 -8.50 18.06
N GLU A 523 -15.89 -9.04 19.25
CA GLU A 523 -16.17 -10.44 19.58
C GLU A 523 -17.67 -10.74 19.51
N ASP A 524 -18.51 -9.88 20.09
CA ASP A 524 -19.96 -10.02 20.09
C ASP A 524 -20.57 -10.01 18.67
N LEU A 525 -19.93 -9.32 17.71
CA LEU A 525 -20.36 -9.24 16.31
C LEU A 525 -20.23 -10.56 15.53
N GLU A 526 -19.65 -11.61 16.13
CA GLU A 526 -19.67 -12.97 15.55
C GLU A 526 -21.09 -13.53 15.41
N LYS A 527 -21.97 -13.12 16.32
CA LYS A 527 -23.32 -13.67 16.44
C LYS A 527 -24.34 -12.60 16.11
N ILE A 528 -25.48 -13.05 15.62
CA ILE A 528 -26.64 -12.17 15.46
C ILE A 528 -27.13 -11.75 16.84
N ASP A 529 -27.23 -10.45 17.08
CA ASP A 529 -27.79 -9.91 18.30
C ASP A 529 -29.30 -10.11 18.33
N THR A 530 -29.75 -10.99 19.23
CA THR A 530 -31.15 -11.41 19.40
C THR A 530 -31.84 -10.70 20.57
N ARG A 531 -31.19 -9.75 21.24
CA ARG A 531 -31.78 -9.04 22.39
C ARG A 531 -33.10 -8.37 22.00
N THR A 532 -34.16 -8.71 22.73
CA THR A 532 -35.53 -8.22 22.53
C THR A 532 -35.60 -6.71 22.75
N MET A 533 -36.00 -5.95 21.72
CA MET A 533 -36.28 -4.52 21.83
C MET A 533 -37.46 -4.13 20.93
N ASN A 534 -38.06 -2.98 21.24
CA ASN A 534 -39.29 -2.48 20.64
C ASN A 534 -39.18 -2.46 19.09
N PRO A 535 -40.18 -2.94 18.33
CA PRO A 535 -40.00 -3.32 16.93
C PRO A 535 -39.64 -2.18 15.95
N MET A 536 -39.77 -0.92 16.35
CA MET A 536 -39.37 0.26 15.57
C MET A 536 -39.01 1.44 16.47
N GLY A 537 -37.95 2.17 16.10
CA GLY A 537 -37.61 3.46 16.73
C GLY A 537 -36.50 3.39 17.77
N GLU A 538 -35.56 2.44 17.64
CA GLU A 538 -34.41 2.35 18.54
C GLU A 538 -33.52 3.60 18.38
N HIS A 539 -33.52 4.47 19.40
CA HIS A 539 -32.64 5.62 19.45
C HIS A 539 -31.27 5.19 19.99
N PRO A 540 -30.15 5.61 19.38
CA PRO A 540 -28.82 5.28 19.88
C PRO A 540 -28.56 5.66 21.35
N GLY A 541 -29.31 6.63 21.88
CA GLY A 541 -29.25 7.04 23.29
C GLY A 541 -29.91 6.06 24.27
N ASP A 542 -30.79 5.17 23.78
CA ASP A 542 -31.48 4.16 24.59
C ASP A 542 -30.65 2.88 24.76
N VAL A 543 -29.60 2.72 23.94
CA VAL A 543 -28.67 1.59 24.00
C VAL A 543 -27.71 1.79 25.17
N ARG A 544 -27.97 1.09 26.30
CA ARG A 544 -27.23 1.21 27.57
C ARG A 544 -25.99 0.31 27.68
N PHE A 545 -25.51 -0.23 26.57
CA PHE A 545 -24.34 -1.10 26.50
C PHE A 545 -23.49 -0.72 25.28
N SER A 546 -22.21 -1.11 25.29
CA SER A 546 -21.30 -0.86 24.16
C SER A 546 -21.77 -1.60 22.91
N ALA A 547 -21.89 -0.89 21.78
CA ALA A 547 -22.42 -1.45 20.53
C ALA A 547 -21.86 -0.73 19.30
N MET A 548 -22.07 -1.32 18.13
CA MET A 548 -21.68 -0.74 16.85
C MET A 548 -22.91 -0.25 16.07
N PHE A 549 -22.77 0.86 15.33
CA PHE A 549 -23.81 1.51 14.56
C PHE A 549 -23.32 1.79 13.13
N LYS A 550 -24.21 1.70 12.13
CA LYS A 550 -23.94 2.12 10.75
C LYS A 550 -23.84 3.64 10.66
N LEU A 551 -22.88 4.16 9.90
CA LEU A 551 -22.76 5.60 9.69
C LEU A 551 -23.76 6.08 8.63
N TYR A 552 -24.46 7.18 8.94
CA TYR A 552 -25.31 7.88 7.99
C TYR A 552 -24.91 9.35 7.87
N LEU A 553 -24.80 9.86 6.65
CA LEU A 553 -24.60 11.28 6.38
C LEU A 553 -25.89 11.85 5.78
N LYS A 554 -26.53 12.78 6.49
CA LYS A 554 -27.85 13.33 6.10
C LYS A 554 -28.88 12.24 5.78
N GLY A 555 -28.90 11.18 6.58
CA GLY A 555 -29.81 10.04 6.41
C GLY A 555 -29.41 9.07 5.29
N LYS A 556 -28.24 9.24 4.67
CA LYS A 556 -27.73 8.36 3.60
C LYS A 556 -26.67 7.43 4.15
N LEU A 557 -26.85 6.12 3.96
CA LEU A 557 -25.94 5.10 4.48
C LEU A 557 -24.57 5.22 3.81
N VAL A 558 -23.51 5.31 4.62
CA VAL A 558 -22.14 5.16 4.16
C VAL A 558 -21.74 3.70 4.31
N VAL A 559 -21.70 2.98 3.19
CA VAL A 559 -21.46 1.52 3.18
C VAL A 559 -20.07 1.20 3.73
N GLY A 560 -20.01 0.22 4.64
CA GLY A 560 -18.77 -0.28 5.23
C GLY A 560 -18.15 0.62 6.31
N VAL A 561 -18.79 1.73 6.69
CA VAL A 561 -18.31 2.64 7.72
C VAL A 561 -19.20 2.55 8.95
N PHE A 562 -18.59 2.36 10.11
CA PHE A 562 -19.31 2.10 11.36
C PHE A 562 -18.83 3.03 12.48
N VAL A 563 -19.67 3.21 13.50
CA VAL A 563 -19.34 3.92 14.73
C VAL A 563 -19.52 2.96 15.90
N PHE A 564 -18.44 2.70 16.63
CA PHE A 564 -18.49 2.08 17.95
C PHE A 564 -18.93 3.13 18.96
N ARG A 565 -19.98 2.84 19.72
CA ARG A 565 -20.41 3.63 20.87
C ARG A 565 -20.13 2.81 22.13
N LEU A 566 -19.17 3.25 22.92
CA LEU A 566 -18.72 2.56 24.12
C LEU A 566 -19.42 3.17 25.32
N VAL A 567 -20.19 2.36 26.05
CA VAL A 567 -20.83 2.77 27.30
C VAL A 567 -19.93 2.36 28.45
N MET A 568 -19.19 3.33 28.99
CA MET A 568 -18.30 3.17 30.14
C MET A 568 -18.97 3.71 31.41
N ALA A 569 -18.40 3.40 32.58
CA ALA A 569 -19.03 3.62 33.88
C ALA A 569 -19.55 5.05 34.11
N ASP A 570 -18.84 6.08 33.63
CA ASP A 570 -19.17 7.49 33.84
C ASP A 570 -19.37 8.29 32.54
N ARG A 571 -19.17 7.67 31.37
CA ARG A 571 -19.17 8.39 30.09
C ARG A 571 -19.47 7.50 28.90
N ILE A 572 -19.84 8.16 27.81
CA ILE A 572 -19.98 7.53 26.49
C ILE A 572 -18.89 8.08 25.60
N GLU A 573 -18.16 7.19 24.94
CA GLU A 573 -17.18 7.55 23.93
C GLU A 573 -17.54 6.89 22.60
N GLU A 574 -17.20 7.57 21.51
CA GLU A 574 -17.52 7.09 20.16
C GLU A 574 -16.26 7.01 19.32
N PHE A 575 -16.11 5.91 18.58
CA PHE A 575 -15.00 5.66 17.67
C PHE A 575 -15.53 5.33 16.29
N LEU A 576 -15.00 6.01 15.28
CA LEU A 576 -15.27 5.79 13.88
C LEU A 576 -14.34 4.70 13.32
N TYR A 577 -14.94 3.68 12.70
CA TYR A 577 -14.26 2.69 11.90
C TYR A 577 -14.33 3.06 10.42
N THR A 578 -13.17 3.26 9.79
CA THR A 578 -13.04 3.58 8.36
C THR A 578 -12.08 2.61 7.68
N PRO A 579 -12.58 1.52 7.08
CA PRO A 579 -11.74 0.62 6.31
C PRO A 579 -11.20 1.34 5.07
N ASP A 580 -9.93 1.08 4.73
CA ASP A 580 -9.26 1.60 3.53
C ASP A 580 -9.27 3.15 3.47
N ALA A 581 -9.20 3.78 4.64
CA ALA A 581 -9.11 5.22 4.75
C ALA A 581 -7.82 5.76 4.13
N PRO A 582 -7.82 6.98 3.53
CA PRO A 582 -6.63 7.55 2.87
C PRO A 582 -5.45 7.89 3.78
N ASP A 583 -5.63 7.81 5.10
CA ASP A 583 -4.58 7.95 6.13
C ASP A 583 -4.12 6.61 6.73
N GLY A 584 -4.83 5.51 6.45
CA GLY A 584 -4.48 4.15 6.81
C GLY A 584 -4.89 3.79 8.21
N ARG A 585 -5.59 4.70 8.87
CA ARG A 585 -6.08 4.54 10.22
C ARG A 585 -7.48 3.94 10.17
N LEU A 586 -7.62 2.74 10.71
CA LEU A 586 -8.88 2.02 10.70
C LEU A 586 -9.84 2.50 11.79
N ILE A 587 -9.31 2.90 12.95
CA ILE A 587 -10.09 3.31 14.13
C ILE A 587 -9.62 4.70 14.56
N ARG A 588 -10.56 5.64 14.69
CA ARG A 588 -10.28 6.97 15.26
C ARG A 588 -11.44 7.49 16.10
N PRO A 589 -11.22 8.41 17.06
CA PRO A 589 -12.31 9.08 17.76
C PRO A 589 -13.34 9.67 16.79
N HIS A 590 -14.62 9.50 17.07
CA HIS A 590 -15.69 10.04 16.23
C HIS A 590 -15.66 11.58 16.17
N SER A 591 -15.16 12.23 17.22
CA SER A 591 -14.89 13.68 17.26
C SER A 591 -13.90 14.15 16.20
N GLU A 592 -13.06 13.27 15.65
CA GLU A 592 -12.14 13.63 14.57
C GLU A 592 -12.81 13.67 13.18
N PHE A 593 -14.08 13.27 13.04
CA PHE A 593 -14.79 13.21 11.74
C PHE A 593 -14.64 14.50 10.93
N VAL A 594 -14.95 15.64 11.53
CA VAL A 594 -14.91 16.95 10.87
C VAL A 594 -13.49 17.31 10.46
N SER A 595 -12.51 17.05 11.33
CA SER A 595 -11.09 17.28 11.02
C SER A 595 -10.60 16.37 9.90
N ALA A 596 -11.05 15.11 9.87
CA ALA A 596 -10.70 14.16 8.81
C ALA A 596 -11.26 14.61 7.45
N VAL A 597 -12.48 15.13 7.38
CA VAL A 597 -13.04 15.70 6.15
C VAL A 597 -12.26 16.96 5.74
N LYS A 598 -12.14 17.94 6.65
CA LYS A 598 -11.54 19.25 6.35
C LYS A 598 -10.05 19.19 6.03
N LYS A 599 -9.28 18.44 6.82
CA LYS A 599 -7.81 18.42 6.77
C LYS A 599 -7.28 17.22 6.00
N LEU A 600 -7.86 16.04 6.18
CA LEU A 600 -7.35 14.77 5.62
C LEU A 600 -8.07 14.34 4.32
N LYS A 601 -8.99 15.15 3.80
CA LYS A 601 -9.71 14.93 2.53
C LYS A 601 -10.56 13.67 2.50
N PHE A 602 -11.18 13.33 3.63
CA PHE A 602 -12.11 12.21 3.72
C PHE A 602 -13.44 12.43 2.97
N GLY A 603 -13.66 13.62 2.41
CA GLY A 603 -14.86 13.90 1.60
C GLY A 603 -15.07 12.87 0.49
N ASN A 604 -14.08 12.68 -0.38
CA ASN A 604 -14.14 11.68 -1.46
C ASN A 604 -14.29 10.26 -0.92
N TYR A 605 -13.66 9.95 0.22
CA TYR A 605 -13.75 8.65 0.87
C TYR A 605 -15.20 8.30 1.25
N PHE A 606 -15.93 9.24 1.86
CA PHE A 606 -17.33 9.05 2.22
C PHE A 606 -18.27 9.14 1.01
N TYR A 607 -18.01 10.06 0.08
CA TYR A 607 -18.76 10.23 -1.16
C TYR A 607 -18.77 8.94 -2.01
N ASN A 608 -17.62 8.28 -2.15
CA ASN A 608 -17.50 7.03 -2.91
C ASN A 608 -18.15 5.84 -2.21
N ARG A 609 -18.67 5.99 -0.99
CA ARG A 609 -19.28 4.92 -0.18
C ARG A 609 -20.80 5.01 -0.07
N VAL A 610 -21.42 6.02 -0.69
CA VAL A 610 -22.89 6.14 -0.77
C VAL A 610 -23.41 5.75 -2.16
N ARG A 611 -24.71 5.50 -2.25
CA ARG A 611 -25.40 5.22 -3.52
C ARG A 611 -25.26 6.40 -4.47
N PHE A 612 -25.20 6.15 -5.77
CA PHE A 612 -25.05 7.17 -6.80
C PHE A 612 -26.09 8.30 -6.68
N LYS A 613 -27.38 7.94 -6.49
CA LYS A 613 -28.46 8.92 -6.25
C LYS A 613 -28.28 9.79 -5.01
N ASP A 614 -27.59 9.28 -3.99
CA ASP A 614 -27.38 9.95 -2.72
C ASP A 614 -26.11 10.82 -2.73
N GLN A 615 -25.22 10.62 -3.70
CA GLN A 615 -23.94 11.33 -3.84
C GLN A 615 -24.13 12.85 -3.88
N ARG A 616 -25.16 13.36 -4.56
CA ARG A 616 -25.43 14.81 -4.60
C ARG A 616 -25.69 15.41 -3.21
N VAL A 617 -26.48 14.72 -2.38
CA VAL A 617 -26.82 15.18 -1.02
C VAL A 617 -25.58 15.15 -0.12
N VAL A 618 -24.81 14.07 -0.22
CA VAL A 618 -23.61 13.86 0.59
C VAL A 618 -22.49 14.80 0.15
N HIS A 619 -22.30 15.01 -1.15
CA HIS A 619 -21.37 16.00 -1.70
C HIS A 619 -21.69 17.39 -1.19
N THR A 620 -22.96 17.81 -1.25
CA THR A 620 -23.37 19.13 -0.74
C THR A 620 -23.02 19.27 0.74
N TYR A 621 -23.34 18.26 1.58
CA TYR A 621 -22.98 18.25 2.99
C TYR A 621 -21.46 18.34 3.24
N ILE A 622 -20.66 17.62 2.44
CA ILE A 622 -19.20 17.64 2.53
C ILE A 622 -18.66 19.01 2.09
N THR A 623 -19.15 19.56 0.98
CA THR A 623 -18.74 20.88 0.49
C THR A 623 -19.07 21.98 1.49
N ASP A 624 -20.30 21.99 2.01
CA ASP A 624 -20.72 22.93 3.06
C ASP A 624 -19.80 22.82 4.28
N MET A 625 -19.43 21.60 4.68
CA MET A 625 -18.49 21.36 5.77
C MET A 625 -17.09 21.88 5.44
N GLU A 626 -16.58 21.64 4.23
CA GLU A 626 -15.24 22.08 3.81
C GLU A 626 -15.13 23.60 3.67
N GLU A 627 -16.20 24.28 3.24
CA GLU A 627 -16.24 25.72 2.99
C GLU A 627 -16.57 26.55 4.24
N ALA A 628 -17.41 26.03 5.14
CA ALA A 628 -17.78 26.76 6.34
C ALA A 628 -16.70 26.68 7.43
N GLY A 629 -16.05 27.81 7.71
CA GLY A 629 -15.01 27.95 8.73
C GLY A 629 -15.42 27.47 10.12
N ASN A 630 -16.69 27.66 10.50
CA ASN A 630 -17.22 27.31 11.83
C ASN A 630 -18.02 25.99 11.88
N PHE A 631 -17.99 25.17 10.83
CA PHE A 631 -18.70 23.88 10.83
C PHE A 631 -17.99 22.87 11.73
N ASN A 632 -18.60 22.51 12.86
CA ASN A 632 -18.02 21.60 13.86
C ASN A 632 -18.92 20.39 14.20
N ASP A 633 -20.11 20.27 13.59
CA ASP A 633 -21.06 19.22 13.95
C ASP A 633 -20.75 17.90 13.23
N ALA A 634 -20.20 16.94 13.98
CA ALA A 634 -20.06 15.56 13.53
C ALA A 634 -21.45 14.92 13.28
N PRO A 635 -21.56 13.93 12.37
CA PRO A 635 -22.83 13.27 12.08
C PRO A 635 -23.37 12.56 13.32
N VAL A 636 -24.64 12.80 13.66
CA VAL A 636 -25.31 12.11 14.76
C VAL A 636 -25.75 10.71 14.32
N LEU A 637 -25.61 9.73 15.21
CA LEU A 637 -26.08 8.37 14.97
C LEU A 637 -27.58 8.33 14.64
N ALA A 638 -27.93 7.68 13.54
CA ALA A 638 -29.30 7.63 13.05
C ALA A 638 -30.17 6.65 13.85
N LEU A 639 -31.49 6.86 13.83
CA LEU A 639 -32.47 5.89 14.34
C LEU A 639 -32.31 4.53 13.65
N ASN A 640 -32.45 3.45 14.42
CA ASN A 640 -32.35 2.06 13.93
C ASN A 640 -31.03 1.73 13.21
N SER A 641 -29.94 2.44 13.51
CA SER A 641 -28.63 2.23 12.84
C SER A 641 -27.77 1.16 13.53
N ARG A 642 -28.19 0.60 14.66
CA ARG A 642 -27.39 -0.41 15.39
C ARG A 642 -27.16 -1.66 14.55
N VAL A 643 -25.91 -2.11 14.51
CA VAL A 643 -25.51 -3.34 13.82
C VAL A 643 -25.90 -4.52 14.70
N ARG A 644 -26.88 -5.30 14.25
CA ARG A 644 -27.31 -6.56 14.90
C ARG A 644 -26.68 -7.80 14.27
N ASP A 645 -26.41 -7.72 12.98
CA ASP A 645 -25.80 -8.77 12.19
C ASP A 645 -24.75 -8.08 11.31
N LEU A 646 -23.47 -8.26 11.63
CA LEU A 646 -22.41 -7.69 10.81
C LEU A 646 -22.37 -8.32 9.42
N GLY A 647 -22.81 -9.58 9.25
CA GLY A 647 -22.91 -10.23 7.95
C GLY A 647 -23.86 -9.52 6.99
N SER A 648 -24.85 -8.77 7.51
CA SER A 648 -25.75 -7.94 6.71
C SER A 648 -25.06 -6.75 6.03
N SER A 649 -23.83 -6.39 6.42
CA SER A 649 -23.04 -5.35 5.73
C SER A 649 -22.68 -5.76 4.30
N TYR A 650 -22.57 -7.06 4.04
CA TYR A 650 -22.43 -7.60 2.69
C TYR A 650 -23.69 -7.31 1.86
N ASP A 651 -24.87 -7.51 2.43
CA ASP A 651 -26.12 -7.21 1.76
C ASP A 651 -26.23 -5.70 1.46
N ASP A 652 -25.78 -4.81 2.36
CA ASP A 652 -25.73 -3.36 2.09
C ASP A 652 -24.87 -3.02 0.86
N LEU A 653 -23.72 -3.69 0.70
CA LEU A 653 -22.85 -3.55 -0.47
C LEU A 653 -23.56 -3.98 -1.75
N ILE A 654 -24.20 -5.15 -1.73
CA ILE A 654 -24.92 -5.67 -2.90
C ILE A 654 -26.13 -4.80 -3.23
N TYR A 655 -26.89 -4.34 -2.23
CA TYR A 655 -28.02 -3.43 -2.45
C TYR A 655 -27.55 -2.13 -3.06
N ARG A 656 -26.46 -1.53 -2.56
CA ARG A 656 -25.87 -0.36 -3.18
C ARG A 656 -25.55 -0.62 -4.65
N THR A 657 -24.87 -1.72 -4.97
CA THR A 657 -24.56 -2.08 -6.37
C THR A 657 -25.83 -2.22 -7.22
N ILE A 658 -26.88 -2.87 -6.71
CA ILE A 658 -28.17 -2.99 -7.42
C ILE A 658 -28.77 -1.61 -7.70
N PHE A 659 -28.84 -0.74 -6.69
CA PHE A 659 -29.38 0.61 -6.85
C PHE A 659 -28.53 1.42 -7.83
N ASP A 660 -27.21 1.29 -7.77
CA ASP A 660 -26.32 2.00 -8.67
C ASP A 660 -26.56 1.53 -10.12
N VAL A 661 -26.65 0.21 -10.38
CA VAL A 661 -26.94 -0.33 -11.73
C VAL A 661 -28.31 0.10 -12.27
N ASP A 662 -29.34 0.13 -11.43
CA ASP A 662 -30.70 0.54 -11.81
C ASP A 662 -30.76 1.99 -12.32
N GLU A 663 -29.82 2.85 -11.91
CA GLU A 663 -29.79 4.27 -12.27
C GLU A 663 -29.08 4.61 -13.59
N LYS A 664 -28.32 3.68 -14.19
CA LYS A 664 -27.55 3.78 -15.45
C LYS A 664 -26.73 5.06 -15.72
N THR A 665 -25.42 4.89 -15.92
CA THR A 665 -24.55 5.48 -16.99
C THR A 665 -23.08 5.22 -16.62
N LYS A 666 -22.17 5.25 -17.60
CA LYS A 666 -20.70 4.98 -17.57
C LYS A 666 -19.94 5.11 -16.23
N SER A 667 -20.34 6.02 -15.33
CA SER A 667 -19.85 6.14 -13.96
C SER A 667 -19.90 4.84 -13.12
N LEU A 668 -20.77 3.89 -13.45
CA LEU A 668 -20.92 2.64 -12.68
C LEU A 668 -19.72 1.71 -12.77
N ASP A 669 -19.20 1.52 -13.98
CA ASP A 669 -17.99 0.73 -14.18
C ASP A 669 -16.82 1.41 -13.48
N GLU A 670 -16.71 2.74 -13.53
CA GLU A 670 -15.68 3.48 -12.82
C GLU A 670 -15.81 3.36 -11.29
N ILE A 671 -17.01 3.50 -10.72
CA ILE A 671 -17.26 3.42 -9.27
C ILE A 671 -17.04 2.01 -8.74
N ILE A 672 -17.58 0.98 -9.41
CA ILE A 672 -17.43 -0.42 -9.00
C ILE A 672 -16.00 -0.88 -9.24
N PHE A 673 -15.39 -0.55 -10.37
CA PHE A 673 -13.98 -0.84 -10.62
C PHE A 673 -13.10 -0.18 -9.58
N LYS A 674 -13.33 1.10 -9.23
CA LYS A 674 -12.58 1.79 -8.18
C LYS A 674 -12.75 1.11 -6.81
N LEU A 675 -13.95 0.67 -6.45
CA LEU A 675 -14.18 -0.04 -5.19
C LEU A 675 -13.47 -1.41 -5.15
N VAL A 676 -13.53 -2.16 -6.25
CA VAL A 676 -12.81 -3.43 -6.40
C VAL A 676 -11.30 -3.20 -6.43
N PHE A 677 -10.84 -2.15 -7.10
CA PHE A 677 -9.45 -1.75 -7.19
C PHE A 677 -8.90 -1.33 -5.82
N ASP A 678 -9.61 -0.47 -5.07
CA ASP A 678 -9.23 -0.06 -3.72
C ASP A 678 -9.15 -1.29 -2.80
N ALA A 679 -10.08 -2.25 -2.93
CA ALA A 679 -10.05 -3.51 -2.18
C ALA A 679 -8.88 -4.43 -2.59
N VAL A 680 -8.55 -4.50 -3.88
CA VAL A 680 -7.38 -5.24 -4.40
C VAL A 680 -6.08 -4.58 -3.96
N GLN A 681 -6.01 -3.25 -3.97
CA GLN A 681 -4.86 -2.48 -3.48
C GLN A 681 -4.67 -2.70 -1.97
N ALA A 682 -5.75 -2.61 -1.18
CA ALA A 682 -5.72 -2.91 0.25
C ALA A 682 -5.27 -4.36 0.52
N ALA A 683 -5.81 -5.33 -0.22
CA ALA A 683 -5.39 -6.73 -0.16
C ALA A 683 -3.91 -6.89 -0.52
N ALA A 684 -3.45 -6.18 -1.55
CA ALA A 684 -2.06 -6.21 -1.96
C ALA A 684 -1.12 -5.67 -0.88
N THR A 685 -1.45 -4.53 -0.27
CA THR A 685 -0.69 -3.98 0.86
C THR A 685 -0.66 -4.93 2.06
N VAL A 686 -1.74 -5.64 2.36
CA VAL A 686 -1.77 -6.60 3.49
C VAL A 686 -0.95 -7.86 3.19
N VAL A 687 -0.94 -8.35 1.95
CA VAL A 687 -0.31 -9.62 1.56
C VAL A 687 1.19 -9.48 1.27
N SER A 688 1.64 -8.34 0.75
CA SER A 688 3.02 -8.03 0.36
C SER A 688 3.95 -7.59 1.51
N VAL A 689 3.53 -7.83 2.74
CA VAL A 689 4.31 -7.44 3.91
C VAL A 689 4.70 -8.70 4.68
N VAL A 690 5.95 -9.12 4.49
CA VAL A 690 6.52 -10.29 5.20
C VAL A 690 6.60 -10.04 6.71
N ILE A 691 7.02 -8.83 7.13
CA ILE A 691 7.07 -8.41 8.53
C ILE A 691 6.11 -7.23 8.73
N PRO A 692 4.95 -7.44 9.36
CA PRO A 692 3.89 -6.44 9.46
C PRO A 692 4.30 -5.19 10.27
N PRO A 693 4.15 -3.94 9.77
CA PRO A 693 4.37 -2.75 10.59
C PRO A 693 3.33 -2.69 11.70
N VAL A 694 3.76 -2.36 12.92
CA VAL A 694 2.88 -2.30 14.09
C VAL A 694 2.31 -0.90 14.28
N GLY A 695 3.14 0.14 14.17
CA GLY A 695 2.74 1.52 14.50
C GLY A 695 2.36 2.41 13.32
N ILE A 696 2.83 2.12 12.11
CA ILE A 696 2.55 2.95 10.93
C ILE A 696 1.16 2.60 10.37
N ALA A 697 0.32 3.61 10.21
CA ALA A 697 -0.96 3.51 9.51
C ALA A 697 -0.69 3.16 8.04
N LEU A 698 -1.27 2.04 7.57
CA LEU A 698 -0.89 1.36 6.33
C LEU A 698 -1.11 2.15 5.02
N SER A 699 -1.68 3.35 5.04
CA SER A 699 -2.06 4.07 3.82
C SER A 699 -1.39 5.42 3.58
N VAL A 700 -0.46 5.86 4.42
CA VAL A 700 0.48 6.90 3.97
C VAL A 700 1.48 6.20 3.06
N VAL A 701 1.08 6.00 1.80
CA VAL A 701 1.86 5.48 0.66
C VAL A 701 3.10 4.73 1.14
N LEU A 702 2.87 3.52 1.66
CA LEU A 702 3.95 2.67 2.13
C LEU A 702 3.83 1.27 1.61
N PHE A 703 4.50 1.16 0.48
CA PHE A 703 5.05 0.00 -0.13
C PHE A 703 5.62 -1.06 0.85
N THR A 704 5.63 -2.26 0.28
CA THR A 704 6.14 -3.56 0.72
C THR A 704 7.44 -3.55 1.54
N LYS A 705 7.71 -4.67 2.22
CA LYS A 705 9.00 -4.98 2.89
C LYS A 705 10.20 -4.57 2.04
N SER A 706 10.10 -4.81 0.74
CA SER A 706 11.16 -4.64 -0.22
C SER A 706 11.30 -3.20 -0.75
N VAL A 707 10.28 -2.35 -0.68
CA VAL A 707 10.53 -0.90 -0.87
C VAL A 707 11.10 -0.25 0.40
N LEU A 708 10.80 -0.77 1.60
CA LEU A 708 11.45 -0.31 2.83
C LEU A 708 12.94 -0.71 2.88
N GLU A 709 13.25 -1.97 2.59
CA GLU A 709 14.64 -2.44 2.46
C GLU A 709 15.33 -1.79 1.25
N GLY A 710 14.59 -1.52 0.17
CA GLY A 710 15.09 -0.82 -1.01
C GLY A 710 15.34 0.67 -0.78
N ALA A 711 14.50 1.34 0.01
CA ALA A 711 14.69 2.73 0.43
C ALA A 711 15.81 2.85 1.46
N GLU A 712 15.97 1.88 2.37
CA GLU A 712 17.11 1.82 3.28
C GLU A 712 18.42 1.59 2.51
N ALA A 713 18.46 0.63 1.59
CA ALA A 713 19.60 0.42 0.70
C ALA A 713 19.90 1.65 -0.18
N TYR A 714 18.86 2.32 -0.71
CA TYR A 714 19.01 3.55 -1.48
C TYR A 714 19.55 4.70 -0.63
N ASN A 715 19.02 4.87 0.58
CA ASN A 715 19.46 5.86 1.56
C ASN A 715 20.87 5.57 2.11
N ASP A 716 21.29 4.31 2.10
CA ASP A 716 22.64 3.86 2.45
C ASP A 716 23.57 3.78 1.23
N GLY A 717 23.16 4.30 0.06
CA GLY A 717 24.01 4.41 -1.14
C GLY A 717 24.13 3.14 -1.98
N ASP A 718 23.57 2.02 -1.54
CA ASP A 718 23.53 0.74 -2.24
C ASP A 718 22.37 0.70 -3.24
N ARG A 719 22.57 1.42 -4.35
CA ARG A 719 21.59 1.57 -5.45
C ARG A 719 21.26 0.23 -6.13
N ALA A 720 22.16 -0.75 -6.09
CA ALA A 720 21.93 -2.07 -6.67
C ALA A 720 20.97 -2.89 -5.80
N THR A 721 21.20 -2.92 -4.49
CA THR A 721 20.30 -3.57 -3.52
C THR A 721 18.95 -2.87 -3.47
N ALA A 722 18.91 -1.54 -3.61
CA ALA A 722 17.69 -0.75 -3.73
C ALA A 722 16.79 -1.19 -4.90
N ALA A 723 17.37 -1.31 -6.09
CA ALA A 723 16.67 -1.75 -7.29
C ALA A 723 16.18 -3.20 -7.20
N MET A 724 16.93 -4.05 -6.49
CA MET A 724 16.56 -5.45 -6.29
C MET A 724 15.34 -5.59 -5.37
N HIS A 725 15.32 -4.88 -4.24
CA HIS A 725 14.15 -4.93 -3.38
C HIS A 725 12.91 -4.27 -4.05
N PHE A 726 13.09 -3.25 -4.89
CA PHE A 726 11.98 -2.74 -5.72
C PHE A 726 11.40 -3.79 -6.69
N LEU A 727 12.24 -4.66 -7.26
CA LEU A 727 11.80 -5.77 -8.12
C LEU A 727 11.01 -6.84 -7.32
N ASP A 728 11.46 -7.18 -6.11
CA ASP A 728 10.77 -8.12 -5.23
C ASP A 728 9.36 -7.60 -4.83
N ALA A 729 9.20 -6.28 -4.67
CA ALA A 729 7.90 -5.64 -4.43
C ALA A 729 6.89 -5.91 -5.57
N LEU A 730 7.37 -5.80 -6.81
CA LEU A 730 6.56 -6.01 -8.01
C LEU A 730 6.20 -7.49 -8.22
N ILE A 731 7.09 -8.40 -7.82
CA ILE A 731 6.86 -9.86 -7.86
C ILE A 731 5.77 -10.27 -6.86
N GLU A 732 5.83 -9.75 -5.63
CA GLU A 732 4.80 -10.00 -4.61
C GLU A 732 3.42 -9.48 -5.04
N LEU A 733 3.37 -8.30 -5.65
CA LEU A 733 2.15 -7.74 -6.26
C LEU A 733 1.59 -8.63 -7.41
N GLY A 734 2.46 -9.14 -8.30
CA GLY A 734 2.06 -10.03 -9.39
C GLY A 734 1.57 -11.41 -8.94
N SER A 735 2.05 -11.89 -7.78
CA SER A 735 1.70 -13.21 -7.23
C SER A 735 0.24 -13.35 -6.78
N LEU A 736 -0.38 -12.24 -6.36
CA LEU A 736 -1.79 -12.16 -5.97
C LEU A 736 -2.75 -12.49 -7.13
N GLY A 737 -2.31 -12.26 -8.36
CA GLY A 737 -3.08 -12.61 -9.56
C GLY A 737 -3.03 -14.10 -9.94
N LYS A 738 -2.08 -14.90 -9.41
CA LYS A 738 -1.74 -16.21 -10.01
C LYS A 738 -1.79 -17.45 -9.11
N ALA A 739 -2.05 -17.33 -7.81
CA ALA A 739 -2.11 -18.48 -6.88
C ALA A 739 -3.33 -19.43 -7.07
N ALA A 740 -3.96 -19.47 -8.25
CA ALA A 740 -5.13 -20.28 -8.58
C ALA A 740 -4.79 -21.59 -9.34
N TYR A 741 -3.52 -21.95 -9.44
CA TYR A 741 -3.08 -23.12 -10.21
C TYR A 741 -2.63 -24.24 -9.26
N ASN A 742 -3.56 -25.03 -8.73
CA ASN A 742 -3.23 -26.41 -8.36
C ASN A 742 -4.45 -27.35 -8.31
N LYS A 743 -4.31 -28.42 -9.11
CA LYS A 743 -5.12 -29.65 -9.29
C LYS A 743 -6.33 -29.61 -10.24
N THR A 744 -6.12 -30.34 -11.35
CA THR A 744 -7.08 -30.96 -12.30
C THR A 744 -8.11 -30.06 -12.98
N GLN A 745 -7.77 -29.70 -14.22
CA GLN A 745 -8.53 -28.90 -15.20
C GLN A 745 -9.05 -27.54 -14.71
N PRO A 746 -8.48 -26.42 -15.20
CA PRO A 746 -8.91 -25.09 -14.79
C PRO A 746 -10.37 -24.84 -15.21
N THR A 747 -11.24 -24.58 -14.24
CA THR A 747 -12.59 -24.06 -14.49
C THR A 747 -12.51 -22.68 -15.14
N LYS A 748 -13.45 -22.39 -16.05
CA LYS A 748 -13.50 -21.19 -16.92
C LYS A 748 -13.31 -19.87 -16.13
N LEU A 749 -13.89 -19.79 -14.93
CA LEU A 749 -13.76 -18.66 -13.98
C LEU A 749 -12.33 -18.32 -13.56
N VAL A 750 -11.43 -19.31 -13.47
CA VAL A 750 -10.01 -19.09 -13.11
C VAL A 750 -9.22 -18.53 -14.29
N LYS A 751 -9.59 -18.91 -15.53
CA LYS A 751 -9.03 -18.27 -16.74
C LYS A 751 -9.49 -16.82 -16.89
N ASP A 752 -10.71 -16.52 -16.47
CA ASP A 752 -11.30 -15.18 -16.59
C ASP A 752 -10.74 -14.18 -15.56
N PHE A 753 -10.31 -14.65 -14.38
CA PHE A 753 -9.59 -13.83 -13.37
C PHE A 753 -8.14 -13.53 -13.79
N ILE A 754 -7.45 -14.51 -14.39
CA ILE A 754 -6.11 -14.32 -14.98
C ILE A 754 -6.18 -13.34 -16.18
N GLY A 755 -7.29 -13.28 -16.91
CA GLY A 755 -7.50 -12.25 -17.95
C GLY A 755 -7.61 -10.82 -17.41
N LEU A 756 -7.95 -10.65 -16.13
CA LEU A 756 -8.11 -9.33 -15.48
C LEU A 756 -6.79 -8.76 -14.93
N ALA A 757 -5.83 -9.61 -14.57
CA ALA A 757 -4.56 -9.19 -13.93
C ALA A 757 -3.28 -9.73 -14.59
N GLY A 758 -3.38 -10.74 -15.47
CA GLY A 758 -2.26 -11.52 -15.96
C GLY A 758 -1.83 -11.26 -17.40
N ASP A 759 -2.45 -10.32 -18.12
CA ASP A 759 -1.94 -9.86 -19.41
C ASP A 759 -0.85 -8.80 -19.18
N MET A 760 0.27 -9.02 -19.86
CA MET A 760 1.38 -8.10 -20.08
C MET A 760 0.94 -6.64 -20.32
N TYR A 761 -0.19 -6.43 -20.99
CA TYR A 761 -0.84 -5.14 -21.22
C TYR A 761 -1.32 -4.45 -19.94
N SER A 762 -1.87 -5.20 -18.98
CA SER A 762 -2.37 -4.68 -17.70
C SER A 762 -1.21 -4.34 -16.76
N VAL A 763 -0.13 -5.14 -16.78
CA VAL A 763 1.11 -4.85 -16.05
C VAL A 763 1.85 -3.64 -16.64
N GLN A 764 1.84 -3.52 -17.97
CA GLN A 764 2.40 -2.36 -18.68
C GLN A 764 1.59 -1.08 -18.45
N LYS A 765 0.25 -1.18 -18.40
CA LYS A 765 -0.65 -0.07 -18.04
C LYS A 765 -0.51 0.30 -16.57
N PHE A 766 -0.31 -0.67 -15.68
CA PHE A 766 -0.03 -0.47 -14.27
C PHE A 766 1.32 0.26 -14.06
N TYR A 767 2.38 -0.20 -14.72
CA TYR A 767 3.68 0.47 -14.71
C TYR A 767 3.61 1.87 -15.32
N SER A 768 2.91 2.06 -16.44
CA SER A 768 2.83 3.37 -17.08
C SER A 768 2.02 4.38 -16.28
N GLN A 769 0.96 3.94 -15.60
CA GLN A 769 0.16 4.77 -14.71
C GLN A 769 0.89 5.08 -13.39
N ALA A 770 1.67 4.14 -12.84
CA ALA A 770 2.43 4.34 -11.60
C ALA A 770 3.75 5.11 -11.79
N THR A 771 4.41 4.95 -12.94
CA THR A 771 5.75 5.51 -13.19
C THR A 771 5.75 6.69 -14.16
N GLY A 772 4.69 6.88 -14.96
CA GLY A 772 4.62 7.90 -16.01
C GLY A 772 5.40 7.56 -17.29
N HIS A 773 6.03 6.39 -17.36
CA HIS A 773 6.74 5.91 -18.55
C HIS A 773 5.81 5.10 -19.48
N GLN A 774 5.93 5.26 -20.81
CA GLN A 774 5.02 4.63 -21.78
C GLN A 774 5.07 3.09 -21.80
N SER A 775 6.13 2.45 -21.30
CA SER A 775 6.26 0.99 -21.27
C SER A 775 7.23 0.49 -20.22
N LEU A 776 7.00 -0.75 -19.75
CA LEU A 776 7.90 -1.50 -18.89
C LEU A 776 9.21 -1.83 -19.66
N PRO A 777 10.39 -1.70 -19.04
CA PRO A 777 11.65 -2.14 -19.66
C PRO A 777 11.55 -3.63 -20.03
N SER A 778 11.94 -3.98 -21.26
CA SER A 778 11.83 -5.34 -21.82
C SER A 778 12.44 -6.44 -20.94
N ARG A 779 13.48 -6.12 -20.17
CA ARG A 779 14.13 -7.06 -19.24
C ARG A 779 13.32 -7.35 -17.96
N ALA A 780 12.48 -6.41 -17.52
CA ALA A 780 11.57 -6.63 -16.40
C ALA A 780 10.36 -7.48 -16.83
N LEU A 781 9.94 -7.34 -18.10
CA LEU A 781 8.95 -8.22 -18.73
C LEU A 781 9.43 -9.68 -18.82
N GLU A 782 10.68 -9.91 -19.21
CA GLU A 782 11.28 -11.25 -19.26
C GLU A 782 11.38 -11.90 -17.87
N ALA A 783 11.69 -11.12 -16.83
CA ALA A 783 11.76 -11.61 -15.45
C ALA A 783 10.38 -11.96 -14.88
N ILE A 784 9.37 -11.13 -15.16
CA ILE A 784 7.98 -11.41 -14.81
C ILE A 784 7.52 -12.68 -15.54
N GLN A 785 7.80 -12.82 -16.84
CA GLN A 785 7.45 -14.01 -17.63
C GLN A 785 8.10 -15.30 -17.10
N ALA A 786 9.38 -15.27 -16.71
CA ALA A 786 10.07 -16.44 -16.15
C ALA A 786 9.49 -16.91 -14.81
N ILE A 787 8.95 -16.01 -13.99
CA ILE A 787 8.30 -16.31 -12.70
C ILE A 787 6.84 -16.76 -12.92
N LEU A 788 6.17 -16.17 -13.92
CA LEU A 788 4.88 -16.64 -14.41
C LEU A 788 4.96 -18.12 -14.85
N ASP A 789 6.11 -18.58 -15.34
CA ASP A 789 6.30 -19.95 -15.83
C ASP A 789 6.61 -20.97 -14.70
N ASP A 790 6.93 -20.56 -13.46
CA ASP A 790 7.16 -21.45 -12.29
C ASP A 790 6.47 -20.96 -10.98
N PRO A 791 5.19 -21.34 -10.75
CA PRO A 791 4.39 -20.93 -9.58
C PRO A 791 4.84 -21.49 -8.23
N GLN A 792 5.82 -22.41 -8.18
CA GLN A 792 6.26 -22.97 -6.89
C GLN A 792 7.11 -22.00 -6.07
N ALA A 793 7.64 -20.95 -6.71
CA ALA A 793 8.56 -19.96 -6.17
C ALA A 793 7.94 -18.87 -5.26
N LEU A 794 6.65 -18.94 -4.93
CA LEU A 794 5.98 -17.93 -4.09
C LEU A 794 6.13 -18.21 -2.58
N ASP A 795 6.53 -17.18 -1.83
CA ASP A 795 6.78 -17.23 -0.39
C ASP A 795 5.50 -17.25 0.47
N SER A 796 4.32 -17.13 -0.12
CA SER A 796 3.05 -17.13 0.62
C SER A 796 1.90 -17.72 -0.21
N LYS A 797 1.11 -18.63 0.38
CA LYS A 797 0.05 -19.41 -0.29
C LYS A 797 -1.19 -19.51 0.59
N THR A 798 -2.36 -19.21 0.04
CA THR A 798 -3.66 -19.39 0.71
C THR A 798 -4.50 -20.43 -0.04
N ARG A 799 -5.03 -21.42 0.66
CA ARG A 799 -5.88 -22.49 0.11
C ARG A 799 -7.23 -22.52 0.83
N LEU A 800 -8.29 -22.73 0.05
CA LEU A 800 -9.61 -23.10 0.55
C LEU A 800 -9.75 -24.61 0.36
N LEU A 801 -10.00 -25.33 1.46
CA LEU A 801 -10.04 -26.80 1.54
C LEU A 801 -11.48 -27.31 1.71
#